data_AF-A0A2G2XP45-F1
#
_entry.id   AF-A0A2G2XP45-F1
#
_cell.length_a   1.000
_cell.length_b   1.000
_cell.length_c   1.000
_cell.angle_alpha   90.00
_cell.angle_beta   90.00
_cell.angle_gamma   90.00
#
_symmetry.space_group_name_H-M   'P 1'
#
loop_
_entity.id
_entity.type
_entity.pdbx_description
1 polymer ?
#
loop_
_entity_poly.entity_id
_entity_poly.type
_entity_poly.pdbx_seq_one_letter_code
_entity_poly.pdbx_strand_id
1 'polypeptide(L)'
;MLYTTECWPVNNSHVQKMKMTEMRMLRWMCGFTRAYKVRNEIIQEKVGVVLVEDKMREVGLRWFGHVMRRGTHAPVRRCERLALEGFKWGRGRPKKYWREVIRRDIEQLQLTEDMTLNRKFWRKNIRIEGAFWPLPGAALQDPDMAEDDTNGNGAAEGLPPPPPVPPDYTPAKTEIEPVKKKSLRVPMARRGTGNKGQKIQILTNHFKVNVTNVDGHFFHYSVALFYEDGRPVDAKGVGRKVLDRVHETYDTELAGKDFAYDGEKSLFTIGALPRNKMEFTVVLEDMTSSRNNGNSSPGGHGSPNETDRKRLRRPYQSKTFKVEISFAAKIPMQAIANALRGQESENSQEALRVLDIILRQHAAKQGCLLVRQSFFHNDPKNFVDVGGGVLGCRGFHSSFRTTQSGLSLNIDVSTTMIIQPGPVVDFLISNQNAKDPFSLDWAKAKRMLKNLRVKTSPTNQEYKITGLSEKPCREQLFTLKQKGKDADGEVQTMEVTVYDYFVNQRNIELRYSADLPCINVGKPKRPTYFPIELCSLVSLQRYTKSLSTFQRSSLVEKSRQKPQERMQVLSNALKINKYDAEPLLRACGISISSQFTQIEGRVLPPPKLKTGNDDFVPRNGRWNFNNKRLVDPQKIERWAVVNFSARCNVQGLVGDLIKCGKMKGIMVEDPFDVFEESPQVRRAPPLVRVEKMFEQVQSKLPGAPKFLLCLLPERKNCDVYGPWKRKNLAEYGIVTQCIAPTRVNDQYITNVLLKINAKLGGLNSMLTVEHSPSIPMVSKVPTIIIGMDVSHGSPGQSDVPSIAAVVSSRQWPSISRYRASVRTQSPKVEMIDNLFKRVSDTEDEGIMREALLDFYVSSGKRKPEHIIIFRDGVSESQFNQVLNVELDQIIEACKFLDEKWNPKFVVIVAQKNHHTKFFQPNDPNNVPPGTIIDNKVCHPRNYDFYLCAHAGMIGTTRPTHYHVLYDELGFSADDLQELVHNLSYVYQRSTTAISVGKCLVFLENSFADSANILSTLLSLALLILNSLCLLAVAPICYAHLAATQMGQWMKFEDASETSSSHGGVSNAGPVSVPQLPKLEEKVSSSMFFC
;
A
#
# COMPACT_ATOMS: atom_id res chain seq x y z
N MET A 1 -3.80 -18.07 21.30
CA MET A 1 -4.95 -18.64 20.57
C MET A 1 -6.30 -18.48 21.31
N LEU A 2 -6.33 -18.26 22.64
CA LEU A 2 -7.58 -18.17 23.42
C LEU A 2 -8.05 -16.74 23.76
N TYR A 3 -7.38 -15.70 23.25
CA TYR A 3 -7.75 -14.32 23.52
C TYR A 3 -9.18 -14.05 23.03
N THR A 4 -10.02 -13.40 23.84
CA THR A 4 -11.47 -13.14 23.64
C THR A 4 -12.43 -14.28 23.97
N THR A 5 -11.97 -15.51 24.21
CA THR A 5 -12.85 -16.64 24.56
C THR A 5 -13.47 -16.49 25.96
N GLU A 6 -12.83 -15.69 26.82
CA GLU A 6 -13.29 -15.34 28.16
C GLU A 6 -14.63 -14.58 28.19
N CYS A 7 -15.00 -13.88 27.10
CA CYS A 7 -16.12 -12.93 27.06
C CYS A 7 -17.30 -13.34 26.15
N TRP A 8 -17.22 -14.49 25.48
CA TRP A 8 -18.22 -14.91 24.47
C TRP A 8 -18.60 -16.40 24.59
N PRO A 9 -19.87 -16.78 24.40
CA PRO A 9 -20.26 -18.18 24.38
C PRO A 9 -19.79 -18.82 23.06
N VAL A 10 -18.82 -19.72 23.15
CA VAL A 10 -18.29 -20.42 21.97
C VAL A 10 -19.25 -21.54 21.55
N ASN A 11 -19.69 -21.53 20.29
CA ASN A 11 -20.58 -22.57 19.76
C ASN A 11 -19.89 -23.95 19.73
N ASN A 12 -20.64 -25.03 19.96
CA ASN A 12 -20.11 -26.41 19.91
C ASN A 12 -19.38 -26.73 18.60
N SER A 13 -19.81 -26.15 17.46
CA SER A 13 -19.13 -26.31 16.17
C SER A 13 -17.73 -25.71 16.14
N HIS A 14 -17.48 -24.64 16.91
CA HIS A 14 -16.15 -24.04 17.03
C HIS A 14 -15.28 -24.83 17.99
N VAL A 15 -15.81 -25.29 19.13
CA VAL A 15 -15.11 -26.19 20.05
C VAL A 15 -14.64 -27.46 19.31
N GLN A 16 -15.51 -28.07 18.50
CA GLN A 16 -15.16 -29.26 17.71
C GLN A 16 -14.05 -28.99 16.67
N LYS A 17 -14.07 -27.81 16.03
CA LYS A 17 -13.01 -27.39 15.09
C LYS A 17 -11.68 -27.16 15.81
N MET A 18 -11.70 -26.64 17.03
CA MET A 18 -10.50 -26.46 17.84
C MET A 18 -9.92 -27.80 18.29
N LYS A 19 -10.74 -28.73 18.79
CA LYS A 19 -10.32 -30.11 19.10
C LYS A 19 -9.71 -30.83 17.90
N MET A 20 -10.32 -30.70 16.71
CA MET A 20 -9.77 -31.29 15.49
C MET A 20 -8.42 -30.67 15.08
N THR A 21 -8.27 -29.37 15.28
CA THR A 21 -7.02 -28.64 14.99
C THR A 21 -5.91 -29.04 15.96
N GLU A 22 -6.21 -29.06 17.27
CA GLU A 22 -5.31 -29.51 18.33
C GLU A 22 -4.79 -30.93 18.07
N MET A 23 -5.69 -31.90 17.83
CA MET A 23 -5.28 -33.27 17.52
C MET A 23 -4.50 -33.40 16.22
N ARG A 24 -4.75 -32.55 15.23
CA ARG A 24 -3.97 -32.51 13.99
C ARG A 24 -2.55 -32.02 14.26
N MET A 25 -2.38 -31.03 15.13
CA MET A 25 -1.08 -30.50 15.50
C MET A 25 -0.29 -31.47 16.39
N LEU A 26 -0.92 -32.09 17.39
CA LEU A 26 -0.28 -33.10 18.25
C LEU A 26 0.20 -34.30 17.43
N ARG A 27 -0.62 -34.76 16.47
CA ARG A 27 -0.22 -35.81 15.51
C ARG A 27 1.00 -35.41 14.68
N TRP A 28 1.03 -34.17 14.19
CA TRP A 28 2.15 -33.64 13.42
C TRP A 28 3.44 -33.57 14.25
N MET A 29 3.37 -33.08 15.50
CA MET A 29 4.53 -33.04 16.40
C MET A 29 5.11 -34.43 16.67
N CYS A 30 4.24 -35.43 16.85
CA CYS A 30 4.67 -36.82 17.08
C CYS A 30 5.07 -37.55 15.79
N GLY A 31 5.09 -36.89 14.63
CA GLY A 31 5.44 -37.50 13.35
C GLY A 31 4.40 -38.50 12.80
N PHE A 32 3.18 -38.51 13.34
CA PHE A 32 2.14 -39.45 12.93
C PHE A 32 1.19 -38.85 11.90
N THR A 33 1.08 -39.50 10.74
CA THR A 33 -0.01 -39.22 9.78
C THR A 33 -1.28 -40.03 10.12
N ARG A 34 -2.42 -39.68 9.50
CA ARG A 34 -3.67 -40.47 9.66
C ARG A 34 -3.55 -41.92 9.17
N ALA A 35 -2.55 -42.23 8.34
CA ALA A 35 -2.31 -43.58 7.84
C ALA A 35 -1.86 -44.56 8.93
N TYR A 36 -1.22 -44.08 10.00
CA TYR A 36 -0.69 -44.91 11.08
C TYR A 36 -1.75 -45.44 12.05
N LYS A 37 -3.03 -45.06 11.90
CA LYS A 37 -4.19 -45.49 12.72
C LYS A 37 -3.99 -45.46 14.26
N VAL A 38 -3.03 -44.68 14.76
CA VAL A 38 -2.79 -44.50 16.21
C VAL A 38 -3.99 -43.80 16.85
N ARG A 39 -4.47 -44.30 17.98
CA ARG A 39 -5.59 -43.71 18.74
C ARG A 39 -5.21 -42.33 19.32
N ASN A 40 -6.18 -41.42 19.41
CA ASN A 40 -5.93 -40.03 19.84
C ASN A 40 -5.46 -39.96 21.30
N GLU A 41 -5.99 -40.85 22.13
CA GLU A 41 -5.70 -40.93 23.56
C GLU A 41 -4.21 -41.22 23.81
N ILE A 42 -3.62 -42.11 23.01
CA ILE A 42 -2.19 -42.46 23.07
C ILE A 42 -1.31 -41.25 22.73
N ILE A 43 -1.74 -40.43 21.76
CA ILE A 43 -1.00 -39.23 21.35
C ILE A 43 -1.11 -38.14 22.41
N GLN A 44 -2.28 -37.99 23.05
CA GLN A 44 -2.48 -37.03 24.13
C GLN A 44 -1.66 -37.40 25.37
N GLU A 45 -1.67 -38.68 25.76
CA GLU A 45 -0.88 -39.21 26.88
C GLU A 45 0.63 -39.03 26.64
N LYS A 46 1.11 -39.26 25.41
CA LYS A 46 2.53 -39.11 25.04
C LYS A 46 3.02 -37.66 25.10
N VAL A 47 2.17 -36.66 24.85
CA VAL A 47 2.56 -35.24 24.81
C VAL A 47 2.24 -34.52 26.12
N GLY A 48 1.38 -35.09 26.98
CA GLY A 48 1.05 -34.52 28.30
C GLY A 48 0.35 -33.15 28.21
N VAL A 49 -0.49 -32.93 27.18
CA VAL A 49 -1.14 -31.65 26.91
C VAL A 49 -2.60 -31.67 27.37
N VAL A 50 -3.01 -30.61 28.06
CA VAL A 50 -4.40 -30.38 28.51
C VAL A 50 -5.30 -30.06 27.32
N LEU A 51 -6.51 -30.61 27.30
CA LEU A 51 -7.51 -30.33 26.26
C LEU A 51 -7.82 -28.83 26.16
N VAL A 52 -7.84 -28.32 24.93
CA VAL A 52 -8.16 -26.90 24.66
C VAL A 52 -9.51 -26.46 25.22
N GLU A 53 -10.49 -27.35 25.28
CA GLU A 53 -11.81 -27.07 25.84
C GLU A 53 -11.73 -26.80 27.35
N ASP A 54 -10.93 -27.56 28.08
CA ASP A 54 -10.77 -27.36 29.51
C ASP A 54 -10.00 -26.05 29.75
N LYS A 55 -8.96 -25.75 28.96
CA LYS A 55 -8.25 -24.48 29.10
C LYS A 55 -9.12 -23.26 28.79
N MET A 56 -10.05 -23.38 27.85
CA MET A 56 -11.07 -22.35 27.59
C MET A 56 -12.01 -22.16 28.79
N ARG A 57 -12.40 -23.25 29.44
CA ARG A 57 -13.21 -23.21 30.68
C ARG A 57 -12.47 -22.48 31.80
N GLU A 58 -11.20 -22.82 32.05
CA GLU A 58 -10.39 -22.13 33.07
C GLU A 58 -10.28 -20.62 32.78
N VAL A 59 -10.03 -20.23 31.53
CA VAL A 59 -9.91 -18.82 31.13
C VAL A 59 -11.25 -18.08 31.30
N GLY A 60 -12.36 -18.70 30.92
CA GLY A 60 -13.72 -18.18 31.12
C GLY A 60 -14.07 -17.97 32.61
N LEU A 61 -13.85 -18.98 33.45
CA LEU A 61 -14.10 -18.91 34.89
C LEU A 61 -13.15 -17.95 35.62
N ARG A 62 -11.91 -17.80 35.13
CA ARG A 62 -10.94 -16.82 35.65
C ARG A 62 -11.41 -15.40 35.40
N TRP A 63 -11.94 -15.13 34.20
CA TRP A 63 -12.54 -13.85 33.86
C TRP A 63 -13.84 -13.60 34.63
N PHE A 64 -14.73 -14.59 34.73
CA PHE A 64 -15.94 -14.48 35.54
C PHE A 64 -15.63 -14.12 36.99
N GLY A 65 -14.69 -14.81 37.63
CA GLY A 65 -14.25 -14.46 38.97
C GLY A 65 -13.65 -13.05 39.06
N HIS A 66 -12.97 -12.56 38.01
CA HIS A 66 -12.53 -11.16 37.96
C HIS A 66 -13.72 -10.19 37.94
N VAL A 67 -14.73 -10.45 37.10
CA VAL A 67 -15.94 -9.62 36.98
C VAL A 67 -16.72 -9.57 38.30
N MET A 68 -16.92 -10.71 38.96
CA MET A 68 -17.66 -10.80 40.23
C MET A 68 -16.99 -10.07 41.40
N ARG A 69 -15.66 -9.88 41.35
CA ARG A 69 -14.89 -9.12 42.35
C ARG A 69 -14.79 -7.61 42.06
N ARG A 70 -15.26 -7.12 40.90
CA ARG A 70 -15.26 -5.68 40.58
C ARG A 70 -16.43 -4.97 41.26
N GLY A 71 -16.28 -3.70 41.65
CA GLY A 71 -17.41 -2.92 42.19
C GLY A 71 -18.63 -2.92 41.25
N THR A 72 -19.83 -2.83 41.83
CA THR A 72 -21.12 -2.83 41.12
C THR A 72 -21.22 -1.75 40.02
N HIS A 73 -20.51 -0.62 40.16
CA HIS A 73 -20.49 0.46 39.17
C HIS A 73 -19.48 0.26 38.02
N ALA A 74 -18.62 -0.76 38.10
CA ALA A 74 -17.65 -1.05 37.05
C ALA A 74 -18.36 -1.32 35.71
N PRO A 75 -17.90 -0.78 34.57
CA PRO A 75 -18.54 -0.96 33.27
C PRO A 75 -18.82 -2.44 32.94
N VAL A 76 -17.89 -3.32 33.30
CA VAL A 76 -17.96 -4.77 33.05
C VAL A 76 -19.06 -5.47 33.87
N ARG A 77 -19.38 -4.95 35.07
CA ARG A 77 -20.41 -5.49 35.98
C ARG A 77 -21.79 -4.85 35.74
N ARG A 78 -21.84 -3.67 35.12
CA ARG A 78 -23.10 -3.02 34.70
C ARG A 78 -23.86 -3.79 33.62
N CYS A 79 -23.14 -4.51 32.75
CA CYS A 79 -23.73 -5.38 31.72
C CYS A 79 -24.62 -6.48 32.30
N GLU A 80 -24.44 -6.89 33.56
CA GLU A 80 -25.27 -7.91 34.20
C GLU A 80 -26.69 -7.43 34.53
N ARG A 81 -26.90 -6.12 34.67
CA ARG A 81 -28.16 -5.50 35.12
C ARG A 81 -28.87 -4.68 34.04
N LEU A 82 -28.37 -4.74 32.81
CA LEU A 82 -29.03 -4.15 31.65
C LEU A 82 -30.22 -5.04 31.26
N ALA A 83 -31.41 -4.73 31.77
CA ALA A 83 -32.66 -5.26 31.26
C ALA A 83 -32.97 -4.58 29.91
N LEU A 84 -32.93 -5.34 28.81
CA LEU A 84 -33.36 -4.86 27.50
C LEU A 84 -34.88 -5.05 27.38
N GLU A 85 -35.66 -4.06 27.82
CA GLU A 85 -37.10 -4.06 27.59
C GLU A 85 -37.41 -3.85 26.11
N GLY A 86 -38.27 -4.69 25.53
CA GLY A 86 -38.80 -4.54 24.16
C GLY A 86 -38.36 -5.58 23.12
N PHE A 87 -37.52 -6.57 23.45
CA PHE A 87 -37.18 -7.64 22.50
C PHE A 87 -38.29 -8.70 22.41
N LYS A 88 -39.07 -8.71 21.31
CA LYS A 88 -39.91 -9.86 20.93
C LYS A 88 -39.06 -10.92 20.22
N TRP A 89 -39.13 -12.16 20.69
CA TRP A 89 -38.29 -13.27 20.23
C TRP A 89 -38.87 -13.88 18.94
N GLY A 90 -38.07 -13.96 17.88
CA GLY A 90 -38.43 -14.72 16.67
C GLY A 90 -38.34 -16.23 16.92
N ARG A 91 -39.28 -17.01 16.38
CA ARG A 91 -39.28 -18.48 16.50
C ARG A 91 -38.02 -19.09 15.85
N GLY A 92 -37.19 -19.77 16.66
CA GLY A 92 -35.96 -20.46 16.26
C GLY A 92 -35.18 -20.99 17.48
N ARG A 93 -34.20 -21.87 17.26
CA ARG A 93 -33.40 -22.53 18.33
C ARG A 93 -32.73 -21.50 19.26
N PRO A 94 -32.79 -21.66 20.60
CA PRO A 94 -32.21 -20.69 21.55
C PRO A 94 -30.70 -20.47 21.32
N LYS A 95 -30.26 -19.21 21.32
CA LYS A 95 -28.83 -18.87 21.35
C LYS A 95 -28.32 -19.08 22.78
N LYS A 96 -27.21 -19.83 22.96
CA LYS A 96 -26.55 -19.98 24.26
C LYS A 96 -26.02 -18.63 24.74
N TYR A 97 -26.38 -18.21 25.95
CA TYR A 97 -25.84 -16.98 26.55
C TYR A 97 -24.54 -17.26 27.31
N TRP A 98 -23.63 -16.29 27.35
CA TRP A 98 -22.35 -16.42 28.07
C TRP A 98 -22.55 -16.82 29.54
N ARG A 99 -23.53 -16.23 30.23
CA ARG A 99 -23.87 -16.57 31.62
C ARG A 99 -24.35 -18.02 31.78
N GLU A 100 -25.11 -18.55 30.83
CA GLU A 100 -25.57 -19.94 30.88
C GLU A 100 -24.41 -20.93 30.71
N VAL A 101 -23.43 -20.58 29.86
CA VAL A 101 -22.20 -21.37 29.71
C VAL A 101 -21.40 -21.36 31.01
N ILE A 102 -21.21 -20.19 31.62
CA ILE A 102 -20.49 -20.05 32.90
C ILE A 102 -21.19 -20.80 34.04
N ARG A 103 -22.53 -20.71 34.16
CA ARG A 103 -23.26 -21.47 35.21
C ARG A 103 -23.10 -22.97 35.04
N ARG A 104 -23.21 -23.47 33.81
CA ARG A 104 -22.97 -24.89 33.51
C ARG A 104 -21.54 -25.31 33.86
N ASP A 105 -20.55 -24.48 33.57
CA ASP A 105 -19.15 -24.77 33.88
C ASP A 105 -18.87 -24.73 35.39
N ILE A 106 -19.55 -23.84 36.13
CA ILE A 106 -19.54 -23.76 37.60
C ILE A 106 -20.18 -25.01 38.22
N GLU A 107 -21.36 -25.42 37.72
CA GLU A 107 -22.05 -26.65 38.13
C GLU A 107 -21.18 -27.89 37.87
N GLN A 108 -20.53 -27.95 36.71
CA GLN A 108 -19.66 -29.07 36.33
C GLN A 108 -18.43 -29.20 37.24
N LEU A 109 -17.93 -28.09 37.79
CA LEU A 109 -16.82 -28.09 38.75
C LEU A 109 -17.28 -28.10 40.22
N GLN A 110 -18.60 -28.23 40.48
CA GLN A 110 -19.19 -28.17 41.82
C GLN A 110 -18.81 -26.90 42.61
N LEU A 111 -18.70 -25.77 41.90
CA LEU A 111 -18.40 -24.46 42.49
C LEU A 111 -19.70 -23.67 42.71
N THR A 112 -19.64 -22.66 43.57
CA THR A 112 -20.74 -21.70 43.76
C THR A 112 -20.26 -20.27 43.48
N GLU A 113 -21.16 -19.38 43.04
CA GLU A 113 -20.78 -18.02 42.60
C GLU A 113 -20.16 -17.18 43.73
N ASP A 114 -20.54 -17.41 44.99
CA ASP A 114 -20.01 -16.75 46.19
C ASP A 114 -18.54 -17.10 46.45
N MET A 115 -18.07 -18.29 46.05
CA MET A 115 -16.66 -18.68 46.13
C MET A 115 -15.73 -17.77 45.30
N THR A 116 -16.27 -17.01 44.34
CA THR A 116 -15.48 -16.05 43.55
C THR A 116 -14.88 -14.94 44.41
N LEU A 117 -15.40 -14.68 45.61
CA LEU A 117 -14.89 -13.64 46.51
C LEU A 117 -13.49 -13.99 47.06
N ASN A 118 -13.19 -15.27 47.29
CA ASN A 118 -11.87 -15.72 47.70
C ASN A 118 -10.99 -16.04 46.47
N ARG A 119 -10.13 -15.08 46.08
CA ARG A 119 -9.28 -15.19 44.88
C ARG A 119 -8.33 -16.40 44.91
N LYS A 120 -7.75 -16.75 46.07
CA LYS A 120 -6.80 -17.87 46.17
C LYS A 120 -7.54 -19.20 46.02
N PHE A 121 -8.66 -19.35 46.72
CA PHE A 121 -9.53 -20.54 46.63
C PHE A 121 -10.11 -20.71 45.22
N TRP A 122 -10.66 -19.65 44.62
CA TRP A 122 -11.22 -19.69 43.27
C TRP A 122 -10.17 -20.10 42.23
N ARG A 123 -8.96 -19.54 42.30
CA ARG A 123 -7.87 -19.88 41.37
C ARG A 123 -7.39 -21.32 41.51
N LYS A 124 -7.35 -21.85 42.73
CA LYS A 124 -6.95 -23.24 42.99
C LYS A 124 -7.94 -24.21 42.35
N ASN A 125 -9.25 -23.97 42.52
CA ASN A 125 -10.28 -24.91 42.10
C ASN A 125 -10.68 -24.83 40.60
N ILE A 126 -10.32 -23.75 39.89
CA ILE A 126 -10.54 -23.64 38.43
C ILE A 126 -9.30 -24.02 37.61
N ARG A 127 -8.13 -24.21 38.26
CA ARG A 127 -6.86 -24.48 37.59
C ARG A 127 -6.85 -25.90 37.05
N ILE A 128 -6.43 -26.05 35.79
CA ILE A 128 -6.20 -27.37 35.21
C ILE A 128 -4.69 -27.65 35.20
N GLU A 129 -4.31 -28.82 35.69
CA GLU A 129 -2.92 -29.28 35.75
C GLU A 129 -2.47 -29.80 34.38
N GLY A 130 -1.31 -29.32 33.90
CA GLY A 130 -0.69 -29.69 32.63
C GLY A 130 -0.39 -28.49 31.72
N ALA A 131 0.56 -28.67 30.78
CA ALA A 131 0.99 -27.63 29.86
C ALA A 131 0.03 -27.50 28.66
N PHE A 132 -0.25 -26.26 28.23
CA PHE A 132 -1.09 -26.02 27.05
C PHE A 132 -0.34 -26.25 25.71
N TRP A 133 0.99 -26.44 25.76
CA TRP A 133 1.84 -26.92 24.65
C TRP A 133 3.29 -27.13 25.14
N PRO A 134 4.06 -28.11 24.62
CA PRO A 134 5.50 -28.16 24.83
C PRO A 134 6.20 -27.17 23.88
N LEU A 135 6.84 -26.13 24.41
CA LEU A 135 7.79 -25.31 23.65
C LEU A 135 9.19 -25.93 23.79
N PRO A 136 9.94 -26.18 22.71
CA PRO A 136 11.37 -26.43 22.82
C PRO A 136 12.06 -25.10 23.12
N GLY A 137 12.66 -24.98 24.32
CA GLY A 137 13.54 -23.87 24.68
C GLY A 137 12.95 -22.79 25.58
N ALA A 138 12.47 -23.15 26.77
CA ALA A 138 12.37 -22.21 27.89
C ALA A 138 12.58 -22.96 29.21
N ALA A 139 13.83 -23.03 29.65
CA ALA A 139 14.13 -23.09 31.07
C ALA A 139 13.86 -21.70 31.63
N LEU A 140 12.75 -21.54 32.34
CA LEU A 140 12.60 -20.50 33.36
C LEU A 140 12.44 -21.25 34.68
N GLN A 141 13.42 -21.06 35.54
CA GLN A 141 13.37 -21.42 36.95
C GLN A 141 12.12 -20.78 37.57
N ASP A 142 11.25 -21.60 38.15
CA ASP A 142 10.29 -21.18 39.17
C ASP A 142 11.08 -21.04 40.49
N PRO A 143 11.20 -19.83 41.07
CA PRO A 143 11.63 -19.69 42.45
C PRO A 143 10.38 -19.82 43.31
N ASP A 144 10.18 -20.99 43.92
CA ASP A 144 9.48 -21.22 45.20
C ASP A 144 9.15 -22.72 45.34
N MET A 145 10.22 -23.52 45.50
CA MET A 145 10.16 -24.89 46.02
C MET A 145 11.48 -25.14 46.76
N ALA A 146 11.52 -24.75 48.03
CA ALA A 146 12.47 -25.25 49.01
C ALA A 146 11.80 -25.18 50.38
N GLU A 147 11.08 -26.23 50.77
CA GLU A 147 11.39 -27.01 51.97
C GLU A 147 10.55 -28.30 51.99
N ASP A 148 11.19 -29.33 52.52
CA ASP A 148 11.04 -30.75 52.29
C ASP A 148 9.95 -31.41 53.15
N ASP A 149 9.51 -32.58 52.70
CA ASP A 149 8.50 -33.45 53.30
C ASP A 149 8.88 -33.92 54.73
N THR A 150 7.90 -34.08 55.62
CA THR A 150 7.78 -35.28 56.49
C THR A 150 6.43 -35.35 57.22
N ASN A 151 5.93 -36.60 57.28
CA ASN A 151 4.69 -37.10 57.87
C ASN A 151 4.28 -36.60 59.27
N GLY A 152 2.96 -36.56 59.53
CA GLY A 152 2.43 -36.75 60.90
C GLY A 152 0.96 -36.36 61.13
N ASN A 153 0.14 -37.35 61.44
CA ASN A 153 -1.24 -37.26 61.96
C ASN A 153 -1.42 -36.26 63.12
N GLY A 154 -2.62 -35.68 63.28
CA GLY A 154 -3.05 -35.17 64.60
C GLY A 154 -4.14 -34.09 64.58
N ALA A 155 -5.06 -34.17 65.54
CA ALA A 155 -6.31 -33.42 65.62
C ALA A 155 -6.21 -31.97 66.14
N ALA A 156 -7.36 -31.30 66.14
CA ALA A 156 -7.62 -29.91 66.54
C ALA A 156 -7.22 -29.54 67.98
N GLU A 157 -6.78 -28.29 68.20
CA GLU A 157 -7.39 -27.28 69.09
C GLU A 157 -6.56 -25.96 69.10
N GLY A 158 -7.23 -24.82 69.31
CA GLY A 158 -6.71 -23.47 69.04
C GLY A 158 -6.02 -22.76 70.21
N LEU A 159 -5.32 -21.65 69.92
CA LEU A 159 -4.78 -20.69 70.90
C LEU A 159 -4.68 -19.25 70.32
N PRO A 160 -4.57 -18.20 71.18
CA PRO A 160 -5.12 -16.84 70.99
C PRO A 160 -4.09 -15.82 70.39
N PRO A 161 -4.42 -14.52 70.20
CA PRO A 161 -3.66 -13.66 69.28
C PRO A 161 -2.34 -13.13 69.89
N PRO A 162 -1.35 -12.78 69.04
CA PRO A 162 0.00 -12.39 69.48
C PRO A 162 0.11 -10.91 69.91
N PRO A 163 1.15 -10.56 70.70
CA PRO A 163 1.33 -9.26 71.37
C PRO A 163 1.89 -8.16 70.46
N PRO A 164 1.83 -6.87 70.87
CA PRO A 164 2.32 -5.74 70.08
C PRO A 164 3.86 -5.64 70.05
N VAL A 165 4.39 -5.18 68.91
CA VAL A 165 5.81 -5.02 68.59
C VAL A 165 6.41 -3.78 69.30
N PRO A 166 7.67 -3.80 69.79
CA PRO A 166 8.31 -2.65 70.43
C PRO A 166 8.65 -1.50 69.46
N PRO A 167 8.74 -0.24 69.94
CA PRO A 167 9.11 0.91 69.12
C PRO A 167 10.63 1.05 69.09
N ASP A 168 11.27 0.64 67.98
CA ASP A 168 12.51 1.21 67.42
C ASP A 168 13.22 0.24 66.47
N TYR A 169 12.55 -0.12 65.37
CA TYR A 169 13.25 -0.68 64.22
C TYR A 169 12.69 -0.08 62.93
N THR A 170 13.40 0.90 62.40
CA THR A 170 13.19 1.49 61.08
C THR A 170 14.04 0.76 60.03
N PRO A 171 13.45 0.01 59.08
CA PRO A 171 14.15 -0.41 57.88
C PRO A 171 14.20 0.75 56.88
N ALA A 172 15.37 0.96 56.28
CA ALA A 172 15.64 2.03 55.31
C ALA A 172 14.61 2.07 54.16
N LYS A 173 14.09 3.27 53.87
CA LYS A 173 13.33 3.54 52.64
C LYS A 173 14.26 3.43 51.44
N THR A 174 14.14 2.35 50.68
CA THR A 174 14.56 2.35 49.28
C THR A 174 13.54 3.18 48.51
N GLU A 175 13.95 4.35 48.02
CA GLU A 175 13.16 5.12 47.06
C GLU A 175 12.94 4.26 45.81
N ILE A 176 11.69 3.90 45.55
CA ILE A 176 11.28 3.33 44.27
C ILE A 176 11.34 4.49 43.28
N GLU A 177 12.39 4.54 42.45
CA GLU A 177 12.41 5.46 41.30
C GLU A 177 11.13 5.23 40.46
N PRO A 178 10.39 6.29 40.11
CA PRO A 178 9.22 6.15 39.27
C PRO A 178 9.67 5.68 37.88
N VAL A 179 9.08 4.58 37.38
CA VAL A 179 9.24 4.15 35.98
C VAL A 179 8.92 5.34 35.08
N LYS A 180 9.96 5.99 34.54
CA LYS A 180 9.82 7.11 33.60
C LYS A 180 9.01 6.62 32.41
N LYS A 181 7.77 7.10 32.26
CA LYS A 181 7.05 7.03 30.98
C LYS A 181 7.96 7.66 29.93
N LYS A 182 8.47 6.87 28.97
CA LYS A 182 9.19 7.42 27.80
C LYS A 182 8.28 8.48 27.17
N SER A 183 8.74 9.72 27.10
CA SER A 183 8.04 10.79 26.40
C SER A 183 7.99 10.44 24.91
N LEU A 184 6.80 10.36 24.33
CA LEU A 184 6.64 10.10 22.90
C LEU A 184 7.20 11.29 22.12
N ARG A 185 8.07 11.00 21.15
CA ARG A 185 8.59 12.00 20.20
C ARG A 185 7.46 12.37 19.23
N VAL A 186 7.35 13.65 18.95
CA VAL A 186 6.43 14.22 17.96
C VAL A 186 7.23 14.99 16.92
N PRO A 187 6.70 15.19 15.70
CA PRO A 187 7.35 16.00 14.69
C PRO A 187 7.76 17.37 15.24
N MET A 188 9.01 17.76 14.99
CA MET A 188 9.55 19.00 15.50
C MET A 188 8.90 20.24 14.85
N ALA A 189 8.83 21.31 15.63
CA ALA A 189 8.44 22.62 15.11
C ALA A 189 9.59 23.27 14.32
N ARG A 190 9.23 24.06 13.30
CA ARG A 190 10.17 24.87 12.53
C ARG A 190 10.84 25.91 13.43
N ARG A 191 12.18 25.98 13.39
CA ARG A 191 12.97 26.98 14.14
C ARG A 191 13.12 28.32 13.40
N GLY A 192 13.07 28.29 12.07
CA GLY A 192 13.18 29.47 11.20
C GLY A 192 13.04 29.10 9.72
N THR A 193 13.22 30.09 8.84
CA THR A 193 13.24 29.93 7.38
C THR A 193 14.65 30.13 6.85
N GLY A 194 14.96 29.54 5.69
CA GLY A 194 16.23 29.77 5.01
C GLY A 194 16.28 31.13 4.32
N ASN A 195 17.48 31.67 4.14
CA ASN A 195 17.75 32.96 3.52
C ASN A 195 18.69 32.87 2.31
N LYS A 196 19.43 31.76 2.12
CA LYS A 196 20.34 31.59 0.98
C LYS A 196 19.58 31.39 -0.33
N GLY A 197 20.19 31.84 -1.44
CA GLY A 197 19.65 31.69 -2.80
C GLY A 197 18.95 32.93 -3.33
N GLN A 198 18.78 33.00 -4.65
CA GLN A 198 18.13 34.12 -5.31
C GLN A 198 16.61 34.05 -5.15
N LYS A 199 15.98 35.13 -4.71
CA LYS A 199 14.51 35.20 -4.58
C LYS A 199 13.82 35.12 -5.94
N ILE A 200 12.70 34.41 -6.00
CA ILE A 200 11.88 34.24 -7.21
C ILE A 200 10.39 34.25 -6.86
N GLN A 201 9.57 34.90 -7.67
CA GLN A 201 8.11 34.86 -7.52
C GLN A 201 7.55 33.59 -8.16
N ILE A 202 6.66 32.90 -7.43
CA ILE A 202 6.11 31.60 -7.82
C ILE A 202 4.60 31.59 -7.60
N LEU A 203 3.88 30.93 -8.50
CA LEU A 203 2.48 30.56 -8.33
C LEU A 203 2.38 29.09 -7.94
N THR A 204 1.37 28.74 -7.16
CA THR A 204 1.09 27.35 -6.80
C THR A 204 -0.39 27.02 -6.94
N ASN A 205 -0.70 25.75 -7.23
CA ASN A 205 -2.06 25.22 -7.37
C ASN A 205 -2.85 25.12 -6.04
N HIS A 206 -2.47 25.95 -5.09
CA HIS A 206 -3.20 26.22 -3.86
C HIS A 206 -4.06 27.45 -4.07
N PHE A 207 -5.33 27.34 -3.71
CA PHE A 207 -6.30 28.42 -3.77
C PHE A 207 -6.61 28.84 -2.34
N LYS A 208 -6.54 30.14 -2.04
CA LYS A 208 -6.80 30.65 -0.69
C LYS A 208 -8.25 30.41 -0.30
N VAL A 209 -8.48 29.93 0.91
CA VAL A 209 -9.82 29.70 1.46
C VAL A 209 -10.01 30.61 2.66
N ASN A 210 -11.04 31.45 2.61
CA ASN A 210 -11.44 32.24 3.77
C ASN A 210 -12.53 31.48 4.53
N VAL A 211 -12.44 31.52 5.86
CA VAL A 211 -13.41 30.93 6.78
C VAL A 211 -13.95 32.06 7.64
N THR A 212 -15.23 32.38 7.49
CA THR A 212 -15.88 33.48 8.22
C THR A 212 -16.64 33.00 9.45
N ASN A 213 -17.09 31.74 9.47
CA ASN A 213 -17.84 31.15 10.56
C ASN A 213 -16.97 30.14 11.32
N VAL A 214 -16.48 30.53 12.51
CA VAL A 214 -15.67 29.66 13.38
C VAL A 214 -16.42 29.21 14.65
N ASP A 215 -17.54 29.87 14.98
CA ASP A 215 -18.31 29.65 16.21
C ASP A 215 -19.35 28.51 16.09
N GLY A 216 -19.22 27.67 15.07
CA GLY A 216 -20.11 26.55 14.76
C GLY A 216 -19.58 25.17 15.16
N HIS A 217 -20.42 24.15 14.94
CA HIS A 217 -20.06 22.75 15.09
C HIS A 217 -20.53 21.96 13.86
N PHE A 218 -19.71 21.03 13.40
CA PHE A 218 -20.17 19.92 12.58
C PHE A 218 -20.82 18.87 13.48
N PHE A 219 -21.98 18.38 13.06
CA PHE A 219 -22.66 17.29 13.76
C PHE A 219 -22.43 16.01 12.99
N HIS A 220 -21.80 15.04 13.62
CA HIS A 220 -21.51 13.72 13.06
C HIS A 220 -22.60 12.73 13.46
N TYR A 221 -23.10 12.00 12.46
CA TYR A 221 -24.09 10.95 12.58
C TYR A 221 -23.55 9.65 11.99
N SER A 222 -23.82 8.52 12.65
CA SER A 222 -23.64 7.18 12.15
C SER A 222 -24.85 6.76 11.32
N VAL A 223 -24.61 6.25 10.12
CA VAL A 223 -25.63 5.73 9.20
C VAL A 223 -25.55 4.21 9.17
N ALA A 224 -26.68 3.55 9.41
CA ALA A 224 -26.84 2.12 9.20
C ALA A 224 -27.95 1.86 8.17
N LEU A 225 -27.65 0.97 7.22
CA LEU A 225 -28.53 0.62 6.12
C LEU A 225 -28.90 -0.86 6.23
N PHE A 226 -30.20 -1.14 6.26
CA PHE A 226 -30.74 -2.49 6.31
C PHE A 226 -31.68 -2.73 5.14
N TYR A 227 -31.71 -3.96 4.64
CA TYR A 227 -32.79 -4.43 3.81
C TYR A 227 -34.05 -4.66 4.65
N GLU A 228 -35.20 -4.79 4.00
CA GLU A 228 -36.47 -5.10 4.65
C GLU A 228 -36.40 -6.40 5.50
N ASP A 229 -35.57 -7.37 5.10
CA ASP A 229 -35.30 -8.62 5.84
C ASP A 229 -34.39 -8.45 7.07
N GLY A 230 -34.06 -7.21 7.45
CA GLY A 230 -33.24 -6.85 8.61
C GLY A 230 -31.74 -7.08 8.43
N ARG A 231 -31.29 -7.52 7.26
CA ARG A 231 -29.86 -7.74 6.99
C ARG A 231 -29.16 -6.43 6.63
N PRO A 232 -27.90 -6.23 7.08
CA PRO A 232 -27.14 -5.04 6.71
C PRO A 232 -26.88 -5.01 5.19
N VAL A 233 -26.84 -3.80 4.63
CA VAL A 233 -26.53 -3.57 3.22
C VAL A 233 -25.03 -3.56 3.00
N ASP A 234 -24.48 -4.66 2.46
CA ASP A 234 -23.03 -4.77 2.18
C ASP A 234 -22.60 -4.16 0.82
N ALA A 235 -23.53 -3.58 0.04
CA ALA A 235 -23.25 -3.10 -1.30
C ALA A 235 -22.65 -1.69 -1.32
N LYS A 236 -21.33 -1.60 -1.49
CA LYS A 236 -20.62 -0.32 -1.69
C LYS A 236 -21.24 0.47 -2.86
N GLY A 237 -21.63 1.72 -2.59
CA GLY A 237 -22.19 2.66 -3.58
C GLY A 237 -23.72 2.80 -3.58
N VAL A 238 -24.47 1.85 -3.01
CA VAL A 238 -25.93 1.95 -2.88
C VAL A 238 -26.34 3.01 -1.86
N GLY A 239 -25.56 3.16 -0.79
CA GLY A 239 -25.90 4.05 0.31
C GLY A 239 -26.10 5.52 -0.07
N ARG A 240 -25.37 6.04 -1.06
CA ARG A 240 -25.57 7.42 -1.55
C ARG A 240 -26.95 7.59 -2.17
N LYS A 241 -27.31 6.72 -3.12
CA LYS A 241 -28.64 6.74 -3.76
C LYS A 241 -29.78 6.60 -2.75
N VAL A 242 -29.58 5.76 -1.72
CA VAL A 242 -30.56 5.60 -0.65
C VAL A 242 -30.69 6.89 0.16
N LEU A 243 -29.59 7.50 0.59
CA LEU A 243 -29.64 8.75 1.35
C LEU A 243 -30.10 9.95 0.53
N ASP A 244 -29.77 10.03 -0.76
CA ASP A 244 -30.30 11.07 -1.64
C ASP A 244 -31.83 10.97 -1.68
N ARG A 245 -32.39 9.75 -1.74
CA ARG A 245 -33.84 9.55 -1.65
C ARG A 245 -34.40 9.79 -0.24
N VAL A 246 -33.65 9.52 0.83
CA VAL A 246 -34.03 9.96 2.19
C VAL A 246 -34.20 11.48 2.20
N HIS A 247 -33.22 12.21 1.67
CA HIS A 247 -33.25 13.68 1.59
C HIS A 247 -34.47 14.17 0.81
N GLU A 248 -34.69 13.63 -0.40
CA GLU A 248 -35.82 14.01 -1.27
C GLU A 248 -37.19 13.73 -0.63
N THR A 249 -37.32 12.63 0.13
CA THR A 249 -38.61 12.17 0.66
C THR A 249 -38.92 12.77 2.04
N TYR A 250 -37.90 12.96 2.87
CA TYR A 250 -38.01 13.29 4.30
C TYR A 250 -37.31 14.61 4.65
N ASP A 251 -37.19 15.54 3.69
CA ASP A 251 -36.54 16.84 3.87
C ASP A 251 -37.06 17.61 5.09
N THR A 252 -38.38 17.62 5.27
CA THR A 252 -39.04 18.28 6.41
C THR A 252 -38.68 17.64 7.76
N GLU A 253 -38.55 16.30 7.81
CA GLU A 253 -38.10 15.59 9.01
C GLU A 253 -36.62 15.84 9.31
N LEU A 254 -35.81 16.09 8.28
CA LEU A 254 -34.42 16.54 8.41
C LEU A 254 -34.31 18.06 8.71
N ALA A 255 -35.44 18.76 8.87
CA ALA A 255 -35.54 20.20 9.05
C ALA A 255 -34.90 21.03 7.92
N GLY A 256 -35.01 20.56 6.67
CA GLY A 256 -34.47 21.23 5.48
C GLY A 256 -32.95 21.31 5.48
N LYS A 257 -32.26 20.39 6.17
CA LYS A 257 -30.81 20.42 6.32
C LYS A 257 -30.11 19.58 5.26
N ASP A 258 -29.21 20.22 4.53
CA ASP A 258 -28.22 19.55 3.72
C ASP A 258 -27.26 18.69 4.57
N PHE A 259 -26.71 17.65 3.94
CA PHE A 259 -25.72 16.78 4.56
C PHE A 259 -24.61 16.34 3.59
N ALA A 260 -23.46 15.97 4.16
CA ALA A 260 -22.37 15.32 3.46
C ALA A 260 -22.19 13.88 3.97
N TYR A 261 -22.17 12.91 3.06
CA TYR A 261 -22.07 11.49 3.39
C TYR A 261 -20.80 10.85 2.83
N ASP A 262 -20.04 10.17 3.69
CA ASP A 262 -18.77 9.53 3.32
C ASP A 262 -18.94 8.33 2.38
N GLY A 263 -20.17 7.81 2.25
CA GLY A 263 -20.52 6.69 1.39
C GLY A 263 -20.57 5.34 2.08
N GLU A 264 -20.23 5.29 3.36
CA GLU A 264 -20.15 4.06 4.16
C GLU A 264 -20.98 4.16 5.43
N LYS A 265 -20.59 5.01 6.39
CA LYS A 265 -21.21 5.03 7.73
C LYS A 265 -21.30 6.42 8.36
N SER A 266 -20.66 7.44 7.80
CA SER A 266 -20.56 8.76 8.45
C SER A 266 -21.29 9.81 7.63
N LEU A 267 -22.23 10.50 8.28
CA LEU A 267 -22.96 11.63 7.75
C LEU A 267 -22.68 12.88 8.60
N PHE A 268 -22.54 14.02 7.95
CA PHE A 268 -22.22 15.28 8.58
C PHE A 268 -23.20 16.37 8.17
N THR A 269 -23.63 17.19 9.12
CA THR A 269 -24.52 18.34 8.91
C THR A 269 -24.00 19.58 9.63
N ILE A 270 -24.51 20.74 9.24
CA ILE A 270 -24.27 22.02 9.91
C ILE A 270 -25.50 22.31 10.78
N GLY A 271 -25.29 22.27 12.10
CA GLY A 271 -26.37 22.30 13.10
C GLY A 271 -27.06 20.94 13.31
N ALA A 272 -27.63 20.73 14.49
CA ALA A 272 -28.26 19.45 14.88
C ALA A 272 -29.50 19.09 14.04
N LEU A 273 -29.62 17.83 13.60
CA LEU A 273 -30.89 17.25 13.16
C LEU A 273 -31.92 17.25 14.31
N PRO A 274 -33.24 17.24 14.02
CA PRO A 274 -34.29 17.37 15.04
C PRO A 274 -34.30 16.29 16.13
N ARG A 275 -33.76 15.09 15.83
CA ARG A 275 -33.68 13.96 16.76
C ARG A 275 -32.28 13.34 16.73
N ASN A 276 -31.87 12.78 17.86
CA ASN A 276 -30.60 12.06 17.98
C ASN A 276 -30.62 10.70 17.27
N LYS A 277 -31.79 10.12 17.03
CA LYS A 277 -31.96 8.89 16.27
C LYS A 277 -33.19 9.03 15.39
N MET A 278 -33.03 8.75 14.11
CA MET A 278 -34.07 8.83 13.09
C MET A 278 -34.05 7.56 12.26
N GLU A 279 -35.23 7.04 11.96
CA GLU A 279 -35.39 5.81 11.16
C GLU A 279 -36.30 6.12 9.98
N PHE A 280 -35.82 5.85 8.77
CA PHE A 280 -36.53 6.11 7.52
C PHE A 280 -36.72 4.82 6.76
N THR A 281 -37.82 4.75 6.01
CA THR A 281 -38.08 3.63 5.10
C THR A 281 -38.11 4.18 3.68
N VAL A 282 -37.07 3.88 2.92
CA VAL A 282 -36.90 4.40 1.57
C VAL A 282 -37.16 3.31 0.55
N VAL A 283 -37.99 3.63 -0.44
CA VAL A 283 -38.29 2.76 -1.56
C VAL A 283 -37.56 3.30 -2.79
N LEU A 284 -36.63 2.53 -3.33
CA LEU A 284 -35.94 2.86 -4.58
C LEU A 284 -36.57 2.08 -5.73
N GLU A 285 -37.24 2.81 -6.61
CA GLU A 285 -37.66 2.36 -7.94
C GLU A 285 -36.40 2.27 -8.84
N ASP A 286 -36.33 1.28 -9.73
CA ASP A 286 -35.17 1.01 -10.63
C ASP A 286 -33.85 0.51 -10.01
N MET A 287 -33.93 -0.41 -9.04
CA MET A 287 -32.74 -1.14 -8.54
C MET A 287 -32.65 -2.55 -9.15
N THR A 288 -31.65 -2.83 -9.98
CA THR A 288 -31.42 -4.19 -10.49
C THR A 288 -31.23 -5.19 -9.34
N SER A 289 -32.07 -6.23 -9.32
CA SER A 289 -32.13 -7.19 -8.24
C SER A 289 -31.25 -8.40 -8.54
N SER A 290 -30.29 -8.67 -7.65
CA SER A 290 -29.67 -10.01 -7.53
C SER A 290 -30.60 -10.99 -6.79
N ARG A 291 -31.86 -10.65 -6.54
CA ARG A 291 -32.82 -11.49 -5.80
C ARG A 291 -34.16 -11.44 -6.52
N ASN A 292 -34.52 -12.51 -7.20
CA ASN A 292 -35.90 -12.77 -7.58
C ASN A 292 -36.32 -14.09 -6.93
N ASN A 293 -37.39 -14.06 -6.15
CA ASN A 293 -38.12 -15.24 -5.73
C ASN A 293 -39.63 -14.97 -5.89
N GLY A 294 -40.29 -15.78 -6.72
CA GLY A 294 -41.65 -16.29 -6.50
C GLY A 294 -42.86 -15.40 -6.84
N ASN A 295 -43.44 -15.67 -8.01
CA ASN A 295 -44.87 -15.75 -8.37
C ASN A 295 -45.88 -14.67 -7.94
N SER A 296 -46.54 -14.04 -8.92
CA SER A 296 -47.99 -14.25 -9.23
C SER A 296 -48.47 -13.21 -10.26
N SER A 297 -49.03 -13.63 -11.40
CA SER A 297 -49.63 -12.77 -12.47
C SER A 297 -51.02 -12.24 -12.08
N PRO A 298 -51.59 -11.23 -12.79
CA PRO A 298 -52.81 -11.53 -13.55
C PRO A 298 -53.06 -10.67 -14.82
N GLY A 299 -53.86 -11.20 -15.75
CA GLY A 299 -54.60 -10.52 -16.83
C GLY A 299 -55.74 -11.46 -17.26
N GLY A 300 -56.90 -11.08 -17.80
CA GLY A 300 -57.46 -9.80 -18.28
C GLY A 300 -58.87 -10.05 -18.88
N HIS A 301 -59.64 -8.96 -19.04
CA HIS A 301 -60.84 -8.69 -19.85
C HIS A 301 -62.22 -9.35 -19.59
N GLY A 302 -63.13 -8.55 -19.00
CA GLY A 302 -64.60 -8.55 -19.14
C GLY A 302 -65.14 -7.20 -18.63
N SER A 303 -66.30 -6.71 -19.10
CA SER A 303 -66.94 -5.45 -18.63
C SER A 303 -67.09 -5.38 -17.10
N PRO A 304 -67.24 -4.17 -16.51
CA PRO A 304 -66.57 -3.81 -15.27
C PRO A 304 -67.25 -4.42 -14.05
N ASN A 305 -66.63 -5.45 -13.48
CA ASN A 305 -66.75 -5.67 -12.04
C ASN A 305 -65.74 -4.76 -11.33
N GLU A 306 -66.05 -4.34 -10.10
CA GLU A 306 -65.25 -3.45 -9.23
C GLU A 306 -63.75 -3.80 -9.11
N THR A 307 -63.34 -4.95 -9.63
CA THR A 307 -61.99 -5.52 -9.57
C THR A 307 -61.04 -5.04 -10.68
N ASP A 308 -61.52 -4.46 -11.79
CA ASP A 308 -60.65 -4.06 -12.93
C ASP A 308 -60.02 -2.65 -12.81
N ARG A 309 -60.43 -1.81 -11.84
CA ARG A 309 -59.75 -0.51 -11.57
C ARG A 309 -58.37 -0.65 -10.90
N LYS A 310 -57.94 -1.85 -10.50
CA LYS A 310 -56.64 -2.09 -9.83
C LYS A 310 -55.53 -2.64 -10.74
N ARG A 311 -55.75 -2.80 -12.07
CA ARG A 311 -54.80 -3.44 -13.01
C ARG A 311 -53.97 -2.50 -13.90
N LEU A 312 -53.85 -1.22 -13.58
CA LEU A 312 -52.77 -0.36 -14.08
C LEU A 312 -51.72 -0.19 -12.98
N ARG A 313 -50.45 -0.43 -13.30
CA ARG A 313 -49.24 -0.45 -12.44
C ARG A 313 -48.91 -1.83 -11.84
N ARG A 314 -48.04 -2.57 -12.53
CA ARG A 314 -47.00 -3.34 -11.83
C ARG A 314 -45.67 -2.65 -12.07
N PRO A 315 -45.23 -1.80 -11.12
CA PRO A 315 -43.99 -1.06 -11.24
C PRO A 315 -42.81 -2.04 -11.19
N TYR A 316 -41.71 -1.62 -11.79
CA TYR A 316 -40.34 -1.97 -11.42
C TYR A 316 -40.25 -2.41 -9.96
N GLN A 317 -39.65 -3.58 -9.66
CA GLN A 317 -39.52 -4.06 -8.29
C GLN A 317 -38.72 -3.06 -7.45
N SER A 318 -39.47 -2.22 -6.74
CA SER A 318 -38.94 -1.22 -5.86
C SER A 318 -38.33 -1.92 -4.64
N LYS A 319 -37.07 -1.62 -4.32
CA LYS A 319 -36.45 -2.20 -3.11
C LYS A 319 -36.62 -1.25 -1.94
N THR A 320 -37.15 -1.78 -0.86
CA THR A 320 -37.31 -1.07 0.41
C THR A 320 -36.05 -1.23 1.25
N PHE A 321 -35.53 -0.10 1.72
CA PHE A 321 -34.39 0.03 2.62
C PHE A 321 -34.85 0.69 3.91
N LYS A 322 -34.38 0.16 5.04
CA LYS A 322 -34.48 0.82 6.33
C LYS A 322 -33.17 1.55 6.59
N VAL A 323 -33.26 2.85 6.85
CA VAL A 323 -32.12 3.73 7.10
C VAL A 323 -32.21 4.21 8.53
N GLU A 324 -31.17 3.98 9.31
CA GLU A 324 -31.03 4.52 10.65
C GLU A 324 -29.92 5.59 10.64
N ILE A 325 -30.25 6.79 11.10
CA ILE A 325 -29.31 7.90 11.29
C ILE A 325 -29.25 8.21 12.79
N SER A 326 -28.08 8.03 13.40
CA SER A 326 -27.88 8.15 14.85
C SER A 326 -26.73 9.10 15.17
N PHE A 327 -26.96 10.09 16.04
CA PHE A 327 -25.98 11.07 16.47
C PHE A 327 -24.76 10.40 17.12
N ALA A 328 -23.56 10.82 16.72
CA ALA A 328 -22.30 10.26 17.18
C ALA A 328 -21.46 11.29 17.95
N ALA A 329 -21.18 12.46 17.36
CA ALA A 329 -20.29 13.45 17.98
C ALA A 329 -20.54 14.88 17.46
N LYS A 330 -20.04 15.87 18.21
CA LYS A 330 -19.89 17.27 17.76
C LYS A 330 -18.42 17.54 17.49
N ILE A 331 -18.11 18.16 16.35
CA ILE A 331 -16.75 18.56 15.99
C ILE A 331 -16.74 20.09 15.89
N PRO A 332 -15.99 20.81 16.74
CA PRO A 332 -15.98 22.27 16.75
C PRO A 332 -15.31 22.83 15.49
N MET A 333 -15.94 23.78 14.81
CA MET A 333 -15.35 24.47 13.65
C MET A 333 -14.14 25.31 14.05
N GLN A 334 -14.09 25.79 15.30
CA GLN A 334 -12.92 26.42 15.90
C GLN A 334 -11.65 25.55 15.82
N ALA A 335 -11.78 24.21 15.71
CA ALA A 335 -10.64 23.33 15.51
C ALA A 335 -9.90 23.59 14.18
N ILE A 336 -10.58 24.14 13.16
CA ILE A 336 -9.96 24.61 11.92
C ILE A 336 -9.06 25.80 12.24
N ALA A 337 -9.57 26.81 12.94
CA ALA A 337 -8.79 27.98 13.33
C ALA A 337 -7.59 27.63 14.23
N ASN A 338 -7.75 26.66 15.14
CA ASN A 338 -6.65 26.15 15.97
C ASN A 338 -5.58 25.45 15.11
N ALA A 339 -5.98 24.66 14.12
CA ALA A 339 -5.07 24.02 13.17
C ALA A 339 -4.23 25.06 12.39
N LEU A 340 -4.87 26.17 11.99
CA LEU A 340 -4.19 27.29 11.33
C LEU A 340 -3.15 27.98 12.22
N ARG A 341 -3.33 27.94 13.54
CA ARG A 341 -2.33 28.40 14.53
C ARG A 341 -1.28 27.35 14.85
N GLY A 342 -1.28 26.20 14.18
CA GLY A 342 -0.35 25.10 14.42
C GLY A 342 -0.68 24.24 15.65
N GLN A 343 -1.88 24.40 16.23
CA GLN A 343 -2.39 23.54 17.30
C GLN A 343 -3.16 22.38 16.66
N GLU A 344 -2.44 21.34 16.27
CA GLU A 344 -3.06 20.12 15.77
C GLU A 344 -3.70 19.32 16.90
N SER A 345 -4.93 18.87 16.65
CA SER A 345 -5.70 17.99 17.52
C SER A 345 -6.45 16.96 16.67
N GLU A 346 -6.94 15.88 17.26
CA GLU A 346 -7.82 14.93 16.56
C GLU A 346 -9.04 15.66 15.96
N ASN A 347 -9.61 16.63 16.69
CA ASN A 347 -10.72 17.47 16.22
C ASN A 347 -10.35 18.30 14.98
N SER A 348 -9.11 18.77 14.87
CA SER A 348 -8.63 19.53 13.71
C SER A 348 -8.54 18.66 12.46
N GLN A 349 -8.04 17.44 12.59
CA GLN A 349 -7.97 16.48 11.48
C GLN A 349 -9.35 16.05 11.02
N GLU A 350 -10.26 15.76 11.97
CA GLU A 350 -11.64 15.41 11.64
C GLU A 350 -12.39 16.59 11.02
N ALA A 351 -12.18 17.83 11.46
CA ALA A 351 -12.80 19.01 10.84
C ALA A 351 -12.38 19.18 9.36
N LEU A 352 -11.08 19.03 9.05
CA LEU A 352 -10.61 19.05 7.65
C LEU A 352 -11.18 17.89 6.83
N ARG A 353 -11.27 16.71 7.43
CA ARG A 353 -11.88 15.52 6.81
C ARG A 353 -13.34 15.76 6.46
N VAL A 354 -14.10 16.46 7.31
CA VAL A 354 -15.50 16.83 7.00
C VAL A 354 -15.56 17.70 5.73
N LEU A 355 -14.70 18.72 5.61
CA LEU A 355 -14.65 19.56 4.41
C LEU A 355 -14.32 18.76 3.14
N ASP A 356 -13.38 17.84 3.24
CA ASP A 356 -13.01 16.91 2.17
C ASP A 356 -14.15 15.94 1.81
N ILE A 357 -15.02 15.57 2.75
CA ILE A 357 -16.21 14.76 2.50
C ILE A 357 -17.30 15.59 1.80
N ILE A 358 -17.43 16.88 2.09
CA ILE A 358 -18.35 17.79 1.38
C ILE A 358 -17.98 17.85 -0.10
N LEU A 359 -16.71 18.08 -0.44
CA LEU A 359 -16.24 18.06 -1.85
C LEU A 359 -16.57 16.75 -2.55
N ARG A 360 -16.40 15.64 -1.84
CA ARG A 360 -16.66 14.30 -2.36
C ARG A 360 -18.14 14.02 -2.57
N GLN A 361 -19.01 14.50 -1.69
CA GLN A 361 -20.46 14.41 -1.86
C GLN A 361 -20.93 15.27 -3.04
N HIS A 362 -20.40 16.49 -3.18
CA HIS A 362 -20.67 17.36 -4.32
C HIS A 362 -20.32 16.70 -5.66
N ALA A 363 -19.12 16.12 -5.77
CA ALA A 363 -18.70 15.39 -6.96
C ALA A 363 -19.58 14.14 -7.24
N ALA A 364 -20.03 13.46 -6.18
CA ALA A 364 -20.93 12.31 -6.31
C ALA A 364 -22.28 12.70 -6.92
N LYS A 365 -22.87 13.81 -6.46
CA LYS A 365 -24.14 14.37 -6.99
C LYS A 365 -24.02 14.72 -8.48
N GLN A 366 -22.83 15.07 -8.96
CA GLN A 366 -22.54 15.33 -10.38
C GLN A 366 -22.30 14.05 -11.22
N GLY A 367 -22.45 12.86 -10.64
CA GLY A 367 -22.26 11.59 -11.35
C GLY A 367 -20.79 11.24 -11.63
N CYS A 368 -19.84 11.82 -10.89
CA CYS A 368 -18.42 11.52 -11.04
C CYS A 368 -18.07 10.12 -10.53
N LEU A 369 -17.10 9.48 -11.17
CA LEU A 369 -16.36 8.37 -10.57
C LEU A 369 -15.44 8.91 -9.49
N LEU A 370 -15.57 8.39 -8.27
CA LEU A 370 -14.79 8.80 -7.11
C LEU A 370 -13.65 7.80 -6.87
N VAL A 371 -12.40 8.27 -6.88
CA VAL A 371 -11.24 7.46 -6.50
C VAL A 371 -10.45 8.24 -5.44
N ARG A 372 -10.59 7.84 -4.17
CA ARG A 372 -10.07 8.63 -3.03
C ARG A 372 -10.61 10.07 -3.10
N GLN A 373 -9.73 11.08 -3.10
CA GLN A 373 -10.05 12.51 -3.27
C GLN A 373 -9.90 13.00 -4.71
N SER A 374 -9.90 12.09 -5.69
CA SER A 374 -9.95 12.43 -7.12
C SER A 374 -11.33 12.12 -7.71
N PHE A 375 -11.82 13.05 -8.54
CA PHE A 375 -13.14 13.04 -9.15
C PHE A 375 -13.03 13.03 -10.68
N PHE A 376 -13.76 12.12 -11.32
CA PHE A 376 -13.67 11.87 -12.76
C PHE A 376 -15.05 11.95 -13.43
N HIS A 377 -15.26 12.95 -14.27
CA HIS A 377 -16.53 13.17 -14.97
C HIS A 377 -16.71 12.21 -16.15
N ASN A 378 -17.96 11.82 -16.43
CA ASN A 378 -18.33 11.00 -17.58
C ASN A 378 -18.44 11.84 -18.87
N ASP A 379 -17.36 12.54 -19.24
CA ASP A 379 -17.28 13.32 -20.46
C ASP A 379 -16.27 12.68 -21.42
N PRO A 380 -16.67 12.27 -22.63
CA PRO A 380 -15.76 11.75 -23.65
C PRO A 380 -14.54 12.65 -23.93
N LYS A 381 -14.64 13.97 -23.74
CA LYS A 381 -13.50 14.90 -23.87
C LYS A 381 -12.39 14.65 -22.86
N ASN A 382 -12.72 14.04 -21.72
CA ASN A 382 -11.76 13.66 -20.69
C ASN A 382 -11.15 12.27 -20.93
N PHE A 383 -11.60 11.54 -21.94
CA PHE A 383 -11.13 10.19 -22.23
C PHE A 383 -10.00 10.22 -23.25
N VAL A 384 -9.01 9.37 -22.99
CA VAL A 384 -7.78 9.27 -23.76
C VAL A 384 -7.54 7.80 -24.04
N ASP A 385 -7.54 7.37 -25.30
CA ASP A 385 -7.29 5.98 -25.62
C ASP A 385 -5.84 5.58 -25.29
N VAL A 386 -5.67 4.49 -24.54
CA VAL A 386 -4.37 3.97 -24.09
C VAL A 386 -4.02 2.67 -24.83
N GLY A 387 -4.97 2.11 -25.60
CA GLY A 387 -4.87 0.85 -26.32
C GLY A 387 -5.39 -0.35 -25.53
N GLY A 388 -5.77 -1.41 -26.24
CA GLY A 388 -6.23 -2.67 -25.63
C GLY A 388 -7.59 -2.60 -24.92
N GLY A 389 -8.49 -1.72 -25.39
CA GLY A 389 -9.80 -1.50 -24.79
C GLY A 389 -9.79 -0.75 -23.46
N VAL A 390 -8.67 -0.06 -23.14
CA VAL A 390 -8.49 0.70 -21.90
C VAL A 390 -8.33 2.17 -22.23
N LEU A 391 -9.11 3.01 -21.54
CA LEU A 391 -9.06 4.46 -21.68
C LEU A 391 -8.49 5.09 -20.40
N GLY A 392 -7.75 6.19 -20.55
CA GLY A 392 -7.40 7.09 -19.47
C GLY A 392 -8.49 8.13 -19.31
N CYS A 393 -9.05 8.26 -18.12
CA CYS A 393 -10.01 9.28 -17.76
C CYS A 393 -9.31 10.37 -16.95
N ARG A 394 -9.25 11.57 -17.51
CA ARG A 394 -8.76 12.77 -16.81
C ARG A 394 -9.82 13.24 -15.81
N GLY A 395 -9.35 13.78 -14.69
CA GLY A 395 -10.16 14.29 -13.60
C GLY A 395 -9.32 15.17 -12.68
N PHE A 396 -9.83 15.49 -11.50
CA PHE A 396 -9.20 16.43 -10.59
C PHE A 396 -9.12 15.84 -9.19
N HIS A 397 -7.94 15.98 -8.57
CA HIS A 397 -7.76 15.87 -7.13
C HIS A 397 -8.17 17.18 -6.48
N SER A 398 -8.87 17.12 -5.35
CA SER A 398 -9.18 18.32 -4.57
C SER A 398 -9.16 17.98 -3.08
N SER A 399 -8.41 18.75 -2.28
CA SER A 399 -8.33 18.54 -0.84
C SER A 399 -8.02 19.84 -0.11
N PHE A 400 -8.64 20.06 1.04
CA PHE A 400 -8.30 21.15 1.94
C PHE A 400 -6.99 20.88 2.69
N ARG A 401 -6.18 21.93 2.84
CA ARG A 401 -4.85 21.89 3.49
C ARG A 401 -4.69 23.10 4.39
N THR A 402 -4.17 22.88 5.59
CA THR A 402 -3.74 23.94 6.50
C THR A 402 -2.33 24.36 6.14
N THR A 403 -2.14 25.65 5.87
CA THR A 403 -0.84 26.20 5.53
C THR A 403 -0.54 27.42 6.38
N GLN A 404 0.72 27.89 6.37
CA GLN A 404 1.12 29.12 7.06
C GLN A 404 0.33 30.37 6.62
N SER A 405 -0.30 30.34 5.44
CA SER A 405 -1.14 31.44 4.93
C SER A 405 -2.63 31.31 5.26
N GLY A 406 -3.01 30.29 6.04
CA GLY A 406 -4.40 29.98 6.34
C GLY A 406 -4.86 28.68 5.67
N LEU A 407 -6.18 28.53 5.54
CA LEU A 407 -6.77 27.37 4.88
C LEU A 407 -6.61 27.51 3.36
N SER A 408 -6.30 26.40 2.69
CA SER A 408 -6.12 26.38 1.24
C SER A 408 -6.77 25.15 0.61
N LEU A 409 -7.37 25.31 -0.56
CA LEU A 409 -7.83 24.21 -1.40
C LEU A 409 -6.72 23.89 -2.42
N ASN A 410 -6.13 22.70 -2.30
CA ASN A 410 -5.17 22.20 -3.27
C ASN A 410 -5.91 21.40 -4.35
N ILE A 411 -5.77 21.83 -5.61
CA ILE A 411 -6.37 21.16 -6.77
C ILE A 411 -5.28 20.75 -7.75
N ASP A 412 -5.31 19.50 -8.22
CA ASP A 412 -4.36 19.02 -9.22
C ASP A 412 -5.04 18.11 -10.24
N VAL A 413 -4.46 18.01 -11.45
CA VAL A 413 -4.96 17.08 -12.47
C VAL A 413 -4.60 15.65 -12.08
N SER A 414 -5.59 14.76 -12.18
CA SER A 414 -5.47 13.32 -11.89
C SER A 414 -5.94 12.52 -13.10
N THR A 415 -5.39 11.32 -13.31
CA THR A 415 -5.82 10.43 -14.39
C THR A 415 -6.02 9.02 -13.83
N THR A 416 -7.19 8.43 -14.06
CA THR A 416 -7.49 7.03 -13.69
C THR A 416 -7.79 6.19 -14.92
N MET A 417 -7.54 4.90 -14.85
CA MET A 417 -7.82 3.98 -15.96
C MET A 417 -9.26 3.49 -15.88
N ILE A 418 -9.98 3.59 -16.99
CA ILE A 418 -11.32 3.07 -17.17
C ILE A 418 -11.36 2.08 -18.33
N ILE A 419 -12.35 1.22 -18.32
CA ILE A 419 -12.65 0.31 -19.40
C ILE A 419 -13.40 1.09 -20.48
N GLN A 420 -13.06 0.84 -21.74
CA GLN A 420 -13.77 1.44 -22.87
C GLN A 420 -15.26 1.02 -22.82
N PRO A 421 -16.20 1.97 -22.73
CA PRO A 421 -17.62 1.67 -22.83
C PRO A 421 -17.97 1.25 -24.26
N GLY A 422 -19.00 0.43 -24.43
CA GLY A 422 -19.42 -0.09 -25.73
C GLY A 422 -19.59 -1.61 -25.74
N PRO A 423 -19.75 -2.25 -26.91
CA PRO A 423 -19.96 -3.70 -27.02
C PRO A 423 -18.90 -4.51 -26.27
N VAL A 424 -19.33 -5.55 -25.54
CA VAL A 424 -18.39 -6.39 -24.75
C VAL A 424 -17.37 -7.06 -25.67
N VAL A 425 -17.79 -7.47 -26.87
CA VAL A 425 -16.94 -8.17 -27.83
C VAL A 425 -15.77 -7.31 -28.29
N ASP A 426 -16.00 -6.03 -28.59
CA ASP A 426 -14.97 -5.10 -29.10
C ASP A 426 -13.86 -4.88 -28.07
N PHE A 427 -14.26 -4.77 -26.80
CA PHE A 427 -13.33 -4.70 -25.68
C PHE A 427 -12.46 -5.96 -25.58
N LEU A 428 -13.06 -7.15 -25.71
CA LEU A 428 -12.33 -8.42 -25.64
C LEU A 428 -11.35 -8.57 -26.80
N ILE A 429 -11.79 -8.28 -28.03
CA ILE A 429 -10.95 -8.32 -29.23
C ILE A 429 -9.75 -7.41 -29.05
N SER A 430 -10.00 -6.15 -28.67
CA SER A 430 -8.96 -5.15 -28.45
C SER A 430 -7.99 -5.57 -27.34
N ASN A 431 -8.49 -6.08 -26.21
CA ASN A 431 -7.64 -6.40 -25.07
C ASN A 431 -6.77 -7.66 -25.29
N GLN A 432 -7.30 -8.64 -26.02
CA GLN A 432 -6.58 -9.86 -26.33
C GLN A 432 -5.73 -9.76 -27.60
N ASN A 433 -5.88 -8.67 -28.36
CA ASN A 433 -5.28 -8.51 -29.70
C ASN A 433 -5.69 -9.66 -30.64
N ALA A 434 -6.96 -10.06 -30.55
CA ALA A 434 -7.57 -11.07 -31.41
C ALA A 434 -7.99 -10.45 -32.75
N LYS A 435 -8.18 -11.27 -33.78
CA LYS A 435 -8.63 -10.79 -35.10
C LYS A 435 -10.16 -10.68 -35.17
N ASP A 436 -10.84 -11.57 -34.47
CA ASP A 436 -12.27 -11.80 -34.58
C ASP A 436 -12.82 -12.43 -33.28
N PRO A 437 -14.15 -12.47 -33.07
CA PRO A 437 -14.76 -13.04 -31.87
C PRO A 437 -14.46 -14.54 -31.61
N PHE A 438 -14.17 -15.33 -32.65
CA PHE A 438 -13.95 -16.77 -32.55
C PHE A 438 -12.50 -17.11 -32.16
N SER A 439 -11.56 -16.18 -32.36
CA SER A 439 -10.16 -16.32 -31.90
C SER A 439 -9.93 -15.87 -30.44
N LEU A 440 -11.00 -15.61 -29.67
CA LEU A 440 -10.91 -15.19 -28.28
C LEU A 440 -10.57 -16.34 -27.33
N ASP A 441 -9.62 -16.11 -26.42
CA ASP A 441 -9.41 -16.96 -25.25
C ASP A 441 -10.48 -16.65 -24.20
N TRP A 442 -11.48 -17.53 -24.13
CA TRP A 442 -12.61 -17.42 -23.22
C TRP A 442 -12.24 -17.62 -21.74
N ALA A 443 -11.16 -18.35 -21.43
CA ALA A 443 -10.67 -18.48 -20.05
C ALA A 443 -10.04 -17.16 -19.56
N LYS A 444 -9.34 -16.44 -20.44
CA LYS A 444 -8.87 -15.08 -20.18
C LYS A 444 -10.04 -14.08 -20.11
N ALA A 445 -11.00 -14.17 -21.04
CA ALA A 445 -12.19 -13.31 -21.06
C ALA A 445 -13.02 -13.43 -19.76
N LYS A 446 -13.26 -14.66 -19.27
CA LYS A 446 -13.98 -14.93 -18.02
C LYS A 446 -13.34 -14.23 -16.82
N ARG A 447 -12.00 -14.24 -16.73
CA ARG A 447 -11.25 -13.56 -15.65
C ARG A 447 -11.31 -12.03 -15.77
N MET A 448 -11.33 -11.52 -16.99
CA MET A 448 -11.38 -10.10 -17.28
C MET A 448 -12.74 -9.46 -17.02
N LEU A 449 -13.82 -10.11 -17.47
CA LEU A 449 -15.18 -9.57 -17.39
C LEU A 449 -15.80 -9.68 -15.99
N LYS A 450 -15.24 -10.55 -15.13
CA LYS A 450 -15.74 -10.76 -13.78
C LYS A 450 -15.86 -9.44 -13.00
N ASN A 451 -17.03 -9.20 -12.42
CA ASN A 451 -17.41 -7.99 -11.68
C ASN A 451 -17.61 -6.72 -12.50
N LEU A 452 -17.44 -6.74 -13.83
CA LEU A 452 -17.80 -5.61 -14.66
C LEU A 452 -19.33 -5.49 -14.77
N ARG A 453 -19.80 -4.31 -15.15
CA ARG A 453 -21.20 -3.99 -15.38
C ARG A 453 -21.46 -3.84 -16.86
N VAL A 454 -22.56 -4.42 -17.31
CA VAL A 454 -23.06 -4.35 -18.68
C VAL A 454 -24.49 -3.86 -18.71
N LYS A 455 -24.83 -3.14 -19.77
CA LYS A 455 -26.17 -2.77 -20.16
C LYS A 455 -26.64 -3.75 -21.23
N THR A 456 -27.86 -4.26 -21.11
CA THR A 456 -28.42 -5.23 -22.07
C THR A 456 -29.39 -4.56 -23.05
N SER A 457 -29.23 -4.83 -24.35
CA SER A 457 -30.17 -4.40 -25.40
C SER A 457 -31.30 -5.43 -25.58
N PRO A 458 -32.57 -5.02 -25.77
CA PRO A 458 -33.10 -3.65 -25.86
C PRO A 458 -33.51 -3.05 -24.50
N THR A 459 -33.49 -3.83 -23.41
CA THR A 459 -34.06 -3.44 -22.10
C THR A 459 -33.34 -2.28 -21.41
N ASN A 460 -32.12 -1.95 -21.84
CA ASN A 460 -31.27 -0.92 -21.27
C ASN A 460 -30.96 -1.10 -19.77
N GLN A 461 -31.09 -2.31 -19.24
CA GLN A 461 -30.87 -2.62 -17.82
C GLN A 461 -29.41 -2.92 -17.51
N GLU A 462 -28.92 -2.41 -16.37
CA GLU A 462 -27.55 -2.63 -15.91
C GLU A 462 -27.39 -3.84 -15.00
N TYR A 463 -26.52 -4.77 -15.41
CA TYR A 463 -26.22 -5.99 -14.69
C TYR A 463 -24.74 -6.12 -14.36
N LYS A 464 -24.42 -6.72 -13.22
CA LYS A 464 -23.05 -7.09 -12.87
C LYS A 464 -22.75 -8.50 -13.38
N ILE A 465 -21.70 -8.64 -14.18
CA ILE A 465 -21.23 -9.93 -14.69
C ILE A 465 -20.70 -10.78 -13.54
N THR A 466 -21.25 -11.99 -13.40
CA THR A 466 -20.81 -13.00 -12.44
C THR A 466 -19.92 -14.06 -13.10
N GLY A 467 -20.10 -14.31 -14.40
CA GLY A 467 -19.26 -15.22 -15.16
C GLY A 467 -19.66 -15.33 -16.63
N LEU A 468 -19.23 -16.41 -17.26
CA LEU A 468 -19.62 -16.84 -18.61
C LEU A 468 -20.25 -18.23 -18.53
N SER A 469 -21.10 -18.57 -19.48
CA SER A 469 -21.60 -19.94 -19.65
C SER A 469 -20.46 -20.91 -20.01
N GLU A 470 -20.67 -22.20 -19.74
CA GLU A 470 -19.75 -23.26 -20.16
C GLU A 470 -20.03 -23.71 -21.59
N LYS A 471 -21.30 -23.61 -22.03
CA LYS A 471 -21.78 -23.96 -23.36
C LYS A 471 -22.08 -22.72 -24.22
N PRO A 472 -22.02 -22.82 -25.56
CA PRO A 472 -22.42 -21.73 -26.47
C PRO A 472 -23.93 -21.45 -26.43
N CYS A 473 -24.38 -20.31 -26.97
CA CYS A 473 -25.79 -19.90 -26.93
C CYS A 473 -26.76 -20.95 -27.49
N ARG A 474 -26.37 -21.70 -28.54
CA ARG A 474 -27.18 -22.78 -29.14
C ARG A 474 -27.40 -23.97 -28.21
N GLU A 475 -26.49 -24.23 -27.28
CA GLU A 475 -26.56 -25.40 -26.39
C GLU A 475 -26.85 -25.01 -24.94
N GLN A 476 -26.71 -23.74 -24.58
CA GLN A 476 -26.89 -23.26 -23.23
C GLN A 476 -28.39 -23.22 -22.89
N LEU A 477 -28.83 -24.19 -22.10
CA LEU A 477 -30.20 -24.27 -21.61
C LEU A 477 -30.44 -23.35 -20.40
N PHE A 478 -31.67 -22.87 -20.27
CA PHE A 478 -32.19 -22.29 -19.03
C PHE A 478 -33.67 -22.60 -18.87
N THR A 479 -34.14 -22.57 -17.61
CA THR A 479 -35.53 -22.85 -17.28
C THR A 479 -36.40 -21.61 -17.49
N LEU A 480 -37.32 -21.67 -18.46
CA LEU A 480 -38.32 -20.65 -18.75
C LEU A 480 -39.67 -21.06 -18.12
N LYS A 481 -40.28 -20.17 -17.34
CA LYS A 481 -41.63 -20.39 -16.80
C LYS A 481 -42.67 -20.03 -17.86
N GLN A 482 -43.48 -21.00 -18.29
CA GLN A 482 -44.61 -20.73 -19.18
C GLN A 482 -45.78 -20.07 -18.42
N LYS A 483 -46.62 -19.34 -19.15
CA LYS A 483 -47.90 -18.86 -18.64
C LYS A 483 -48.95 -19.97 -18.77
N GLY A 484 -48.92 -20.90 -17.83
CA GLY A 484 -49.87 -22.00 -17.68
C GLY A 484 -49.63 -22.68 -16.34
N LYS A 485 -50.70 -23.14 -15.68
CA LYS A 485 -50.61 -24.06 -14.54
C LYS A 485 -50.94 -25.45 -15.06
N ASP A 486 -50.16 -26.45 -14.66
CA ASP A 486 -50.54 -27.86 -14.89
C ASP A 486 -51.80 -28.21 -14.09
N ALA A 487 -52.40 -29.37 -14.36
CA ALA A 487 -53.62 -29.84 -13.69
C ALA A 487 -53.54 -29.84 -12.14
N ASP A 488 -52.31 -29.86 -11.59
CA ASP A 488 -52.01 -29.84 -10.15
C ASP A 488 -51.65 -28.45 -9.57
N GLY A 489 -51.71 -27.38 -10.37
CA GLY A 489 -51.48 -26.01 -9.91
C GLY A 489 -50.01 -25.56 -9.83
N GLU A 490 -49.06 -26.42 -10.21
CA GLU A 490 -47.62 -26.15 -10.34
C GLU A 490 -47.32 -25.27 -11.58
N VAL A 491 -46.21 -24.51 -11.52
CA VAL A 491 -45.81 -23.62 -12.63
C VAL A 491 -45.09 -24.43 -13.68
N GLN A 492 -45.68 -24.56 -14.87
CA GLN A 492 -45.10 -25.29 -15.99
C GLN A 492 -43.77 -24.64 -16.42
N THR A 493 -42.68 -25.40 -16.34
CA THR A 493 -41.33 -24.95 -16.71
C THR A 493 -40.85 -25.68 -17.95
N MET A 494 -40.43 -24.93 -18.96
CA MET A 494 -39.85 -25.45 -20.19
C MET A 494 -38.35 -25.13 -20.20
N GLU A 495 -37.51 -26.11 -20.55
CA GLU A 495 -36.11 -25.83 -20.87
C GLU A 495 -36.00 -25.34 -22.31
N VAL A 496 -35.36 -24.19 -22.48
CA VAL A 496 -35.12 -23.60 -23.80
C VAL A 496 -33.67 -23.15 -23.88
N THR A 497 -33.10 -23.22 -25.08
CA THR A 497 -31.76 -22.69 -25.31
C THR A 497 -31.79 -21.16 -25.28
N VAL A 498 -30.66 -20.54 -24.93
CA VAL A 498 -30.53 -19.07 -25.00
C VAL A 498 -30.77 -18.59 -26.43
N TYR A 499 -30.25 -19.30 -27.44
CA TYR A 499 -30.47 -18.97 -28.85
C TYR A 499 -31.96 -18.98 -29.23
N ASP A 500 -32.67 -20.07 -28.97
CA ASP A 500 -34.10 -20.19 -29.36
C ASP A 500 -34.98 -19.18 -28.62
N TYR A 501 -34.63 -18.84 -27.38
CA TYR A 501 -35.34 -17.80 -26.64
C TYR A 501 -35.20 -16.43 -27.32
N PHE A 502 -34.00 -16.01 -27.67
CA PHE A 502 -33.79 -14.69 -28.26
C PHE A 502 -34.24 -14.63 -29.72
N VAL A 503 -33.95 -15.65 -30.52
CA VAL A 503 -34.28 -15.67 -31.96
C VAL A 503 -35.75 -16.02 -32.19
N ASN A 504 -36.22 -17.16 -31.67
CA ASN A 504 -37.55 -17.69 -32.03
C ASN A 504 -38.68 -17.12 -31.16
N GLN A 505 -38.42 -16.79 -29.88
CA GLN A 505 -39.46 -16.26 -28.98
C GLN A 505 -39.46 -14.73 -28.86
N ARG A 506 -38.28 -14.11 -28.90
CA ARG A 506 -38.13 -12.64 -28.78
C ARG A 506 -37.96 -11.94 -30.13
N ASN A 507 -37.81 -12.67 -31.23
CA ASN A 507 -37.56 -12.12 -32.57
C ASN A 507 -36.35 -11.17 -32.62
N ILE A 508 -35.29 -11.51 -31.89
CA ILE A 508 -34.01 -10.79 -31.89
C ILE A 508 -33.00 -11.66 -32.62
N GLU A 509 -32.62 -11.24 -33.82
CA GLU A 509 -31.59 -11.90 -34.62
C GLU A 509 -30.22 -11.78 -33.94
N LEU A 510 -29.51 -12.90 -33.81
CA LEU A 510 -28.13 -12.96 -33.32
C LEU A 510 -27.20 -13.22 -34.50
N ARG A 511 -26.32 -12.28 -34.83
CA ARG A 511 -25.51 -12.33 -36.06
C ARG A 511 -24.31 -13.25 -35.94
N TYR A 512 -23.66 -13.28 -34.79
CA TYR A 512 -22.42 -14.03 -34.59
C TYR A 512 -22.31 -14.70 -33.22
N SER A 513 -23.18 -14.35 -32.26
CA SER A 513 -23.07 -14.85 -30.88
C SER A 513 -23.64 -16.25 -30.66
N ALA A 514 -24.23 -16.88 -31.68
CA ALA A 514 -24.87 -18.19 -31.59
C ALA A 514 -23.92 -19.29 -31.06
N ASP A 515 -22.70 -19.31 -31.59
CA ASP A 515 -21.68 -20.32 -31.27
C ASP A 515 -20.69 -19.82 -30.19
N LEU A 516 -21.01 -18.70 -29.53
CA LEU A 516 -20.18 -18.10 -28.48
C LEU A 516 -20.80 -18.30 -27.09
N PRO A 517 -20.00 -18.26 -26.01
CA PRO A 517 -20.50 -18.26 -24.64
C PRO A 517 -21.41 -17.06 -24.32
N CYS A 518 -22.38 -17.28 -23.46
CA CYS A 518 -23.26 -16.27 -22.90
C CYS A 518 -22.60 -15.53 -21.72
N ILE A 519 -22.94 -14.25 -21.55
CA ILE A 519 -22.65 -13.49 -20.34
C ILE A 519 -23.60 -13.96 -19.24
N ASN A 520 -23.07 -14.43 -18.11
CA ASN A 520 -23.86 -14.75 -16.94
C ASN A 520 -23.86 -13.57 -15.97
N VAL A 521 -25.06 -13.07 -15.65
CA VAL A 521 -25.29 -12.01 -14.67
C VAL A 521 -26.09 -12.46 -13.45
N GLY A 522 -26.54 -13.72 -13.47
CA GLY A 522 -27.32 -14.32 -12.40
C GLY A 522 -26.49 -14.79 -11.22
N LYS A 523 -27.17 -15.35 -10.22
CA LYS A 523 -26.53 -15.99 -9.06
C LYS A 523 -26.05 -17.40 -9.41
N PRO A 524 -25.07 -17.97 -8.66
CA PRO A 524 -24.62 -19.34 -8.91
C PRO A 524 -25.74 -20.39 -8.92
N LYS A 525 -26.78 -20.21 -8.08
CA LYS A 525 -27.94 -21.11 -8.02
C LYS A 525 -29.08 -20.76 -8.99
N ARG A 526 -29.06 -19.57 -9.59
CA ARG A 526 -30.07 -19.06 -10.54
C ARG A 526 -29.35 -18.22 -11.59
N PRO A 527 -28.70 -18.86 -12.56
CA PRO A 527 -27.98 -18.14 -13.59
C PRO A 527 -28.96 -17.36 -14.48
N THR A 528 -28.45 -16.31 -15.11
CA THR A 528 -29.20 -15.50 -16.06
C THR A 528 -28.26 -15.16 -17.18
N TYR A 529 -28.56 -15.65 -18.38
CA TYR A 529 -27.67 -15.62 -19.51
C TYR A 529 -28.13 -14.61 -20.55
N PHE A 530 -27.19 -13.85 -21.08
CA PHE A 530 -27.40 -12.95 -22.20
C PHE A 530 -26.37 -13.28 -23.30
N PRO A 531 -26.79 -13.33 -24.58
CA PRO A 531 -25.85 -13.35 -25.69
C PRO A 531 -24.89 -12.17 -25.60
N ILE A 532 -23.60 -12.41 -25.86
CA ILE A 532 -22.56 -11.39 -25.75
C ILE A 532 -22.81 -10.17 -26.65
N GLU A 533 -23.44 -10.40 -27.80
CA GLU A 533 -23.84 -9.40 -28.80
C GLU A 533 -24.86 -8.38 -28.27
N LEU A 534 -25.66 -8.78 -27.28
CA LEU A 534 -26.68 -7.92 -26.68
C LEU A 534 -26.15 -7.17 -25.44
N CYS A 535 -24.86 -7.27 -25.13
CA CYS A 535 -24.25 -6.69 -23.93
C CYS A 535 -23.26 -5.57 -24.28
N SER A 536 -23.41 -4.42 -23.62
CA SER A 536 -22.47 -3.29 -23.72
C SER A 536 -21.93 -2.87 -22.35
N LEU A 537 -20.62 -2.68 -22.22
CA LEU A 537 -19.96 -2.20 -21.01
C LEU A 537 -20.38 -0.77 -20.66
N VAL A 538 -20.74 -0.56 -19.40
CA VAL A 538 -21.12 0.75 -18.85
C VAL A 538 -19.88 1.66 -18.71
N SER A 539 -20.05 2.97 -18.86
CA SER A 539 -18.96 3.95 -18.69
C SER A 539 -18.45 4.05 -17.25
N LEU A 540 -17.29 4.70 -17.10
CA LEU A 540 -16.62 4.99 -15.81
C LEU A 540 -16.34 3.76 -14.93
N GLN A 541 -16.09 2.61 -15.53
CA GLN A 541 -15.69 1.41 -14.81
C GLN A 541 -14.17 1.33 -14.71
N ARG A 542 -13.64 1.33 -13.48
CA ARG A 542 -12.19 1.35 -13.26
C ARG A 542 -11.52 0.07 -13.76
N TYR A 543 -10.47 0.23 -14.55
CA TYR A 543 -9.56 -0.86 -14.90
C TYR A 543 -8.52 -1.03 -13.78
N THR A 544 -8.56 -2.16 -13.07
CA THR A 544 -7.72 -2.40 -11.87
C THR A 544 -6.56 -3.35 -12.12
N LYS A 545 -6.39 -3.85 -13.35
CA LYS A 545 -5.31 -4.77 -13.69
C LYS A 545 -4.04 -3.98 -14.04
N SER A 546 -2.89 -4.65 -13.97
CA SER A 546 -1.62 -4.08 -14.40
C SER A 546 -1.66 -3.71 -15.88
N LEU A 547 -1.34 -2.44 -16.19
CA LEU A 547 -1.18 -1.98 -17.56
C LEU A 547 0.03 -2.64 -18.23
N SER A 548 -0.08 -2.90 -19.53
CA SER A 548 1.06 -3.31 -20.36
C SER A 548 2.09 -2.17 -20.47
N THR A 549 3.31 -2.50 -20.86
CA THR A 549 4.36 -1.51 -21.13
C THR A 549 3.90 -0.44 -22.11
N PHE A 550 3.25 -0.86 -23.20
CA PHE A 550 2.74 0.04 -24.24
C PHE A 550 1.64 0.95 -23.72
N GLN A 551 0.70 0.40 -22.95
CA GLN A 551 -0.36 1.19 -22.34
C GLN A 551 0.20 2.23 -21.36
N ARG A 552 1.17 1.83 -20.51
CA ARG A 552 1.83 2.79 -19.60
C ARG A 552 2.51 3.92 -20.35
N SER A 553 3.20 3.63 -21.47
CA SER A 553 3.83 4.67 -22.27
C SER A 553 2.81 5.61 -22.91
N SER A 554 1.79 5.06 -23.56
CA SER A 554 0.71 5.83 -24.17
C SER A 554 0.03 6.74 -23.14
N LEU A 555 -0.24 6.22 -21.93
CA LEU A 555 -0.82 6.99 -20.83
C LEU A 555 0.04 8.20 -20.44
N VAL A 556 1.33 7.98 -20.19
CA VAL A 556 2.18 9.07 -19.71
C VAL A 556 2.40 10.09 -20.81
N GLU A 557 2.62 9.67 -22.06
CA GLU A 557 2.71 10.58 -23.22
C GLU A 557 1.48 11.48 -23.31
N LYS A 558 0.29 10.87 -23.30
CA LYS A 558 -0.97 11.60 -23.44
C LYS A 558 -1.43 12.32 -22.17
N SER A 559 -0.73 12.16 -21.03
CA SER A 559 -1.01 12.88 -19.78
C SER A 559 -0.03 14.03 -19.51
N ARG A 560 0.97 14.24 -20.37
CA ARG A 560 1.93 15.34 -20.22
C ARG A 560 1.24 16.67 -20.46
N GLN A 561 1.45 17.61 -19.54
CA GLN A 561 0.95 18.97 -19.65
C GLN A 561 2.03 19.95 -19.24
N LYS A 562 2.30 20.92 -20.12
CA LYS A 562 3.24 22.02 -19.80
C LYS A 562 2.66 22.88 -18.67
N PRO A 563 3.51 23.62 -17.91
CA PRO A 563 3.08 24.47 -16.80
C PRO A 563 1.86 25.35 -17.10
N GLN A 564 1.90 26.11 -18.20
CA GLN A 564 0.82 27.02 -18.60
C GLN A 564 -0.49 26.30 -18.95
N GLU A 565 -0.41 25.20 -19.73
CA GLU A 565 -1.56 24.36 -20.05
C GLU A 565 -2.19 23.78 -18.78
N ARG A 566 -1.36 23.30 -17.84
CA ARG A 566 -1.84 22.77 -16.56
C ARG A 566 -2.54 23.86 -15.75
N MET A 567 -2.00 25.08 -15.69
CA MET A 567 -2.65 26.21 -15.01
C MET A 567 -4.01 26.55 -15.61
N GLN A 568 -4.13 26.55 -16.95
CA GLN A 568 -5.40 26.78 -17.63
C GLN A 568 -6.43 25.68 -17.31
N VAL A 569 -6.00 24.42 -17.34
CA VAL A 569 -6.85 23.26 -17.00
C VAL A 569 -7.35 23.35 -15.56
N LEU A 570 -6.48 23.73 -14.60
CA LEU A 570 -6.87 23.89 -13.19
C LEU A 570 -7.83 25.06 -12.97
N SER A 571 -7.62 26.18 -13.67
CA SER A 571 -8.52 27.35 -13.62
C SER A 571 -9.90 27.00 -14.15
N ASN A 572 -9.96 26.24 -15.26
CA ASN A 572 -11.22 25.76 -15.83
C ASN A 572 -11.90 24.75 -14.90
N ALA A 573 -11.14 23.87 -14.26
CA ALA A 573 -11.67 22.91 -13.30
C ALA A 573 -12.40 23.59 -12.13
N LEU A 574 -11.82 24.64 -11.55
CA LEU A 574 -12.47 25.42 -10.50
C LEU A 574 -13.81 26.02 -10.96
N LYS A 575 -13.83 26.61 -12.16
CA LYS A 575 -15.04 27.19 -12.76
C LYS A 575 -16.12 26.14 -13.01
N ILE A 576 -15.74 24.96 -13.49
CA ILE A 576 -16.68 23.86 -13.79
C ILE A 576 -17.25 23.26 -12.51
N ASN A 577 -16.42 23.04 -11.48
CA ASN A 577 -16.87 22.42 -10.24
C ASN A 577 -17.82 23.32 -9.42
N LYS A 578 -17.75 24.65 -9.57
CA LYS A 578 -18.65 25.62 -8.91
C LYS A 578 -18.77 25.39 -7.39
N TYR A 579 -17.64 25.25 -6.69
CA TYR A 579 -17.65 25.00 -5.25
C TYR A 579 -18.36 26.10 -4.44
N ASP A 580 -18.39 27.34 -4.92
CA ASP A 580 -19.10 28.47 -4.27
C ASP A 580 -20.64 28.32 -4.30
N ALA A 581 -21.17 27.44 -5.15
CA ALA A 581 -22.59 27.10 -5.21
C ALA A 581 -22.97 25.96 -4.25
N GLU A 582 -22.01 25.32 -3.59
CA GLU A 582 -22.28 24.21 -2.68
C GLU A 582 -22.87 24.75 -1.34
N PRO A 583 -24.07 24.28 -0.92
CA PRO A 583 -24.77 24.82 0.25
C PRO A 583 -24.05 24.66 1.59
N LEU A 584 -23.44 23.51 1.85
CA LEU A 584 -22.70 23.22 3.08
C LEU A 584 -21.41 24.02 3.20
N LEU A 585 -20.64 24.17 2.11
CA LEU A 585 -19.47 25.05 2.13
C LEU A 585 -19.87 26.48 2.44
N ARG A 586 -20.94 26.98 1.82
CA ARG A 586 -21.48 28.32 2.11
C ARG A 586 -21.95 28.45 3.56
N ALA A 587 -22.66 27.46 4.10
CA ALA A 587 -23.11 27.45 5.49
C ALA A 587 -21.94 27.36 6.50
N CYS A 588 -20.80 26.78 6.11
CA CYS A 588 -19.54 26.84 6.88
C CYS A 588 -18.87 28.22 6.81
N GLY A 589 -19.42 29.17 6.04
CA GLY A 589 -18.77 30.46 5.78
C GLY A 589 -17.47 30.31 4.99
N ILE A 590 -17.35 29.26 4.17
CA ILE A 590 -16.18 28.99 3.33
C ILE A 590 -16.34 29.69 1.98
N SER A 591 -15.35 30.49 1.60
CA SER A 591 -15.23 31.06 0.26
C SER A 591 -13.86 30.76 -0.34
N ILE A 592 -13.83 30.30 -1.58
CA ILE A 592 -12.60 29.87 -2.26
C ILE A 592 -12.17 30.93 -3.28
N SER A 593 -10.93 31.39 -3.21
CA SER A 593 -10.37 32.28 -4.23
C SER A 593 -10.20 31.57 -5.57
N SER A 594 -10.51 32.24 -6.67
CA SER A 594 -10.28 31.73 -8.02
C SER A 594 -8.84 31.90 -8.53
N GLN A 595 -7.98 32.58 -7.77
CA GLN A 595 -6.61 32.89 -8.16
C GLN A 595 -5.61 31.92 -7.52
N PHE A 596 -4.57 31.55 -8.28
CA PHE A 596 -3.43 30.80 -7.75
C PHE A 596 -2.76 31.59 -6.63
N THR A 597 -2.37 30.91 -5.56
CA THR A 597 -1.64 31.56 -4.46
C THR A 597 -0.23 31.93 -4.91
N GLN A 598 0.12 33.20 -4.75
CA GLN A 598 1.46 33.72 -5.03
C GLN A 598 2.36 33.65 -3.79
N ILE A 599 3.55 33.09 -3.99
CA ILE A 599 4.56 32.84 -2.96
C ILE A 599 5.94 33.29 -3.43
N GLU A 600 6.82 33.60 -2.48
CA GLU A 600 8.23 33.89 -2.75
C GLU A 600 9.04 32.61 -2.51
N GLY A 601 9.73 32.10 -3.53
CA GLY A 601 10.69 31.02 -3.40
C GLY A 601 12.14 31.54 -3.42
N ARG A 602 13.09 30.63 -3.21
CA ARG A 602 14.53 30.90 -3.34
C ARG A 602 15.18 29.88 -4.25
N VAL A 603 16.09 30.29 -5.12
CA VAL A 603 16.85 29.40 -6.00
C VAL A 603 18.26 29.25 -5.44
N LEU A 604 18.58 28.09 -4.89
CA LEU A 604 19.93 27.78 -4.45
C LEU A 604 20.87 27.66 -5.66
N PRO A 605 22.13 28.14 -5.54
CA PRO A 605 23.11 27.93 -6.59
C PRO A 605 23.45 26.43 -6.71
N PRO A 606 23.65 25.92 -7.94
CA PRO A 606 24.08 24.54 -8.14
C PRO A 606 25.48 24.32 -7.52
N PRO A 607 25.72 23.17 -6.85
CA PRO A 607 27.03 22.90 -6.28
C PRO A 607 28.10 22.66 -7.34
N LYS A 608 29.34 23.04 -7.03
CA LYS A 608 30.51 22.71 -7.85
C LYS A 608 30.82 21.21 -7.75
N LEU A 609 31.04 20.59 -8.91
CA LEU A 609 31.41 19.19 -9.04
C LEU A 609 32.88 19.05 -9.47
N LYS A 610 33.54 18.04 -8.94
CA LYS A 610 34.90 17.65 -9.28
C LYS A 610 34.89 16.38 -10.14
N THR A 611 35.63 16.39 -11.24
CA THR A 611 36.02 15.22 -12.03
C THR A 611 37.51 14.91 -11.84
N GLY A 612 38.03 13.86 -12.50
CA GLY A 612 39.44 13.49 -12.39
C GLY A 612 40.42 14.52 -12.96
N ASN A 613 39.93 15.51 -13.72
CA ASN A 613 40.77 16.50 -14.40
C ASN A 613 40.33 17.95 -14.21
N ASP A 614 39.05 18.23 -13.88
CA ASP A 614 38.54 19.59 -13.76
C ASP A 614 37.45 19.73 -12.68
N ASP A 615 37.27 20.94 -12.18
CA ASP A 615 36.13 21.35 -11.37
C ASP A 615 35.16 22.17 -12.25
N PHE A 616 33.84 21.95 -12.13
CA PHE A 616 32.85 22.64 -12.96
C PHE A 616 31.51 22.86 -12.23
N VAL A 617 30.71 23.81 -12.71
CA VAL A 617 29.35 24.07 -12.20
C VAL A 617 28.32 23.46 -13.16
N PRO A 618 27.44 22.56 -12.68
CA PRO A 618 26.34 22.02 -13.48
C PRO A 618 25.38 23.11 -13.97
N ARG A 619 24.89 22.97 -15.20
CA ARG A 619 23.88 23.89 -15.77
C ARG A 619 22.51 23.20 -15.75
N ASN A 620 21.49 23.88 -15.25
CA ASN A 620 20.12 23.37 -15.16
C ASN A 620 20.03 21.97 -14.47
N GLY A 621 20.88 21.74 -13.47
CA GLY A 621 20.96 20.44 -12.78
C GLY A 621 21.50 19.31 -13.66
N ARG A 622 22.33 19.61 -14.68
CA ARG A 622 22.90 18.62 -15.61
C ARG A 622 24.35 18.87 -15.92
N TRP A 623 25.01 17.79 -16.28
CA TRP A 623 26.37 17.78 -16.77
C TRP A 623 26.60 16.61 -17.75
N ASN A 624 27.82 16.48 -18.25
CA ASN A 624 28.29 15.35 -19.03
C ASN A 624 29.78 15.13 -18.78
N PHE A 625 30.28 13.95 -19.17
CA PHE A 625 31.70 13.60 -19.11
C PHE A 625 32.41 13.79 -20.46
N ASN A 626 31.93 14.70 -21.31
CA ASN A 626 32.64 15.04 -22.55
C ASN A 626 33.97 15.71 -22.16
N ASN A 627 35.08 15.17 -22.67
CA ASN A 627 36.45 15.59 -22.34
C ASN A 627 36.79 15.59 -20.85
N LYS A 628 36.10 14.76 -20.03
CA LYS A 628 36.36 14.61 -18.60
C LYS A 628 36.65 13.17 -18.23
N ARG A 629 37.55 12.97 -17.26
CA ARG A 629 37.87 11.67 -16.65
C ARG A 629 37.13 11.48 -15.33
N LEU A 630 36.92 10.25 -14.90
CA LEU A 630 36.29 9.95 -13.61
C LEU A 630 37.24 10.28 -12.45
N VAL A 631 36.68 10.57 -11.27
CA VAL A 631 37.47 10.94 -10.06
C VAL A 631 38.32 9.77 -9.57
N ASP A 632 37.73 8.58 -9.49
CA ASP A 632 38.39 7.34 -9.11
C ASP A 632 37.97 6.23 -10.10
N PRO A 633 38.66 6.12 -11.25
CA PRO A 633 38.39 5.10 -12.24
C PRO A 633 39.01 3.75 -11.83
N GLN A 634 38.20 2.70 -11.84
CA GLN A 634 38.65 1.33 -11.57
C GLN A 634 39.25 0.67 -12.82
N LYS A 635 40.13 -0.31 -12.60
CA LYS A 635 40.71 -1.14 -13.67
C LYS A 635 39.86 -2.39 -13.91
N ILE A 636 39.59 -2.71 -15.17
CA ILE A 636 38.82 -3.89 -15.59
C ILE A 636 39.77 -4.86 -16.31
N GLU A 637 40.43 -5.73 -15.54
CA GLU A 637 41.49 -6.63 -16.04
C GLU A 637 41.00 -8.07 -16.26
N ARG A 638 40.13 -8.57 -15.37
CA ARG A 638 39.65 -9.96 -15.37
C ARG A 638 38.14 -9.99 -15.55
N TRP A 639 37.69 -9.96 -16.80
CA TRP A 639 36.26 -9.92 -17.12
C TRP A 639 35.93 -10.75 -18.35
N ALA A 640 34.64 -11.04 -18.52
CA ALA A 640 34.13 -11.75 -19.69
C ALA A 640 32.76 -11.21 -20.12
N VAL A 641 32.37 -11.54 -21.35
CA VAL A 641 31.06 -11.21 -21.91
C VAL A 641 30.21 -12.47 -21.98
N VAL A 642 28.95 -12.36 -21.58
CA VAL A 642 27.96 -13.44 -21.61
C VAL A 642 26.78 -13.00 -22.44
N ASN A 643 26.44 -13.73 -23.49
CA ASN A 643 25.40 -13.38 -24.43
C ASN A 643 24.24 -14.38 -24.40
N PHE A 644 23.09 -13.96 -23.86
CA PHE A 644 21.84 -14.75 -23.84
C PHE A 644 21.06 -14.59 -25.16
N SER A 645 21.73 -14.79 -26.30
CA SER A 645 21.16 -14.64 -27.64
C SER A 645 20.73 -13.21 -28.01
N ALA A 646 21.41 -12.18 -27.51
CA ALA A 646 21.21 -10.80 -27.96
C ALA A 646 21.71 -10.62 -29.40
N ARG A 647 20.89 -9.97 -30.23
CA ARG A 647 21.22 -9.69 -31.63
C ARG A 647 22.05 -8.41 -31.73
N CYS A 648 23.36 -8.52 -31.58
CA CYS A 648 24.28 -7.38 -31.69
C CYS A 648 25.68 -7.80 -32.13
N ASN A 649 26.45 -6.84 -32.67
CA ASN A 649 27.88 -7.02 -32.92
C ASN A 649 28.64 -6.90 -31.58
N VAL A 650 28.94 -8.05 -30.96
CA VAL A 650 29.60 -8.11 -29.65
C VAL A 650 31.03 -7.55 -29.72
N GLN A 651 31.79 -7.87 -30.77
CA GLN A 651 33.17 -7.39 -30.94
C GLN A 651 33.22 -5.86 -31.05
N GLY A 652 32.35 -5.27 -31.87
CA GLY A 652 32.24 -3.82 -32.00
C GLY A 652 31.86 -3.15 -30.68
N LEU A 653 30.88 -3.72 -29.96
CA LEU A 653 30.46 -3.23 -28.65
C LEU A 653 31.60 -3.27 -27.60
N VAL A 654 32.40 -4.34 -27.58
CA VAL A 654 33.58 -4.46 -26.70
C VAL A 654 34.63 -3.41 -27.08
N GLY A 655 34.94 -3.27 -28.37
CA GLY A 655 35.87 -2.25 -28.86
C GLY A 655 35.45 -0.83 -28.47
N ASP A 656 34.16 -0.49 -28.64
CA ASP A 656 33.62 0.80 -28.24
C ASP A 656 33.64 1.00 -26.72
N LEU A 657 33.38 -0.06 -25.93
CA LEU A 657 33.46 -0.03 -24.47
C LEU A 657 34.90 0.26 -24.00
N ILE A 658 35.90 -0.41 -24.59
CA ILE A 658 37.31 -0.20 -24.28
C ILE A 658 37.74 1.22 -24.66
N LYS A 659 37.40 1.67 -25.87
CA LYS A 659 37.69 3.03 -26.36
C LYS A 659 37.08 4.09 -25.44
N CYS A 660 35.78 3.99 -25.15
CA CYS A 660 35.10 4.91 -24.25
C CYS A 660 35.68 4.84 -22.83
N GLY A 661 36.01 3.64 -22.35
CA GLY A 661 36.66 3.42 -21.06
C GLY A 661 37.94 4.23 -20.93
N LYS A 662 38.86 4.07 -21.89
CA LYS A 662 40.12 4.81 -21.95
C LYS A 662 39.91 6.32 -21.93
N MET A 663 38.94 6.83 -22.70
CA MET A 663 38.60 8.26 -22.71
C MET A 663 38.09 8.77 -21.35
N LYS A 664 37.46 7.92 -20.53
CA LYS A 664 36.98 8.27 -19.18
C LYS A 664 38.01 7.95 -18.08
N GLY A 665 39.18 7.43 -18.44
CA GLY A 665 40.23 7.03 -17.49
C GLY A 665 40.08 5.61 -16.93
N ILE A 666 39.09 4.84 -17.38
CA ILE A 666 38.93 3.42 -17.03
C ILE A 666 39.83 2.59 -17.95
N MET A 667 40.82 1.91 -17.38
CA MET A 667 41.63 0.94 -18.11
C MET A 667 40.82 -0.36 -18.24
N VAL A 668 40.39 -0.68 -19.46
CA VAL A 668 39.64 -1.90 -19.79
C VAL A 668 40.54 -2.75 -20.67
N GLU A 669 40.95 -3.90 -20.15
CA GLU A 669 41.65 -4.93 -20.92
C GLU A 669 40.67 -5.69 -21.83
N ASP A 670 41.17 -6.48 -22.77
CA ASP A 670 40.32 -7.35 -23.57
C ASP A 670 39.60 -8.39 -22.68
N PRO A 671 38.33 -8.74 -22.97
CA PRO A 671 37.62 -9.77 -22.22
C PRO A 671 38.30 -11.13 -22.43
N PHE A 672 38.30 -11.98 -21.40
CA PHE A 672 38.88 -13.31 -21.47
C PHE A 672 38.27 -14.16 -22.59
N ASP A 673 36.94 -14.18 -22.67
CA ASP A 673 36.19 -14.85 -23.74
C ASP A 673 34.78 -14.24 -23.83
N VAL A 674 34.09 -14.55 -24.93
CA VAL A 674 32.67 -14.28 -25.15
C VAL A 674 31.90 -15.60 -25.09
N PHE A 675 31.05 -15.74 -24.09
CA PHE A 675 30.23 -16.92 -23.85
C PHE A 675 28.86 -16.77 -24.51
N GLU A 676 28.61 -17.55 -25.55
CA GLU A 676 27.36 -17.52 -26.31
C GLU A 676 26.39 -18.62 -25.85
N GLU A 677 25.12 -18.25 -25.69
CA GLU A 677 24.09 -19.20 -25.31
C GLU A 677 23.85 -20.24 -26.41
N SER A 678 23.85 -21.53 -26.03
CA SER A 678 23.53 -22.60 -26.96
C SER A 678 22.10 -22.45 -27.53
N PRO A 679 21.92 -22.56 -28.86
CA PRO A 679 20.59 -22.48 -29.48
C PRO A 679 19.56 -23.48 -28.91
N GLN A 680 20.03 -24.63 -28.40
CA GLN A 680 19.19 -25.70 -27.84
C GLN A 680 18.52 -25.29 -26.53
N VAL A 681 19.17 -24.46 -25.71
CA VAL A 681 18.66 -24.04 -24.39
C VAL A 681 17.85 -22.75 -24.44
N ARG A 682 17.81 -22.05 -25.57
CA ARG A 682 17.12 -20.75 -25.72
C ARG A 682 15.63 -20.79 -25.32
N ARG A 683 14.98 -21.93 -25.52
CA ARG A 683 13.55 -22.17 -25.17
C ARG A 683 13.34 -22.77 -23.77
N ALA A 684 14.42 -23.10 -23.06
CA ALA A 684 14.35 -23.65 -21.73
C ALA A 684 13.90 -22.60 -20.70
N PRO A 685 13.43 -23.02 -19.51
CA PRO A 685 13.13 -22.11 -18.41
C PRO A 685 14.33 -21.20 -18.05
N PRO A 686 14.10 -19.96 -17.60
CA PRO A 686 15.16 -18.98 -17.33
C PRO A 686 16.24 -19.45 -16.34
N LEU A 687 15.86 -20.23 -15.32
CA LEU A 687 16.79 -20.79 -14.33
C LEU A 687 17.80 -21.74 -14.99
N VAL A 688 17.31 -22.68 -15.80
CA VAL A 688 18.14 -23.64 -16.54
C VAL A 688 19.08 -22.94 -17.51
N ARG A 689 18.59 -21.90 -18.20
CA ARG A 689 19.42 -21.07 -19.10
C ARG A 689 20.60 -20.44 -18.37
N VAL A 690 20.36 -19.90 -17.16
CA VAL A 690 21.42 -19.29 -16.33
C VAL A 690 22.39 -20.33 -15.80
N GLU A 691 21.92 -21.48 -15.34
CA GLU A 691 22.78 -22.57 -14.86
C GLU A 691 23.72 -23.07 -15.94
N LYS A 692 23.20 -23.39 -17.13
CA LYS A 692 24.00 -23.85 -18.27
C LYS A 692 25.03 -22.81 -18.71
N MET A 693 24.66 -21.53 -18.71
CA MET A 693 25.60 -20.46 -19.01
C MET A 693 26.71 -20.38 -17.96
N PHE A 694 26.39 -20.51 -16.68
CA PHE A 694 27.38 -20.51 -15.61
C PHE A 694 28.34 -21.71 -15.67
N GLU A 695 27.83 -22.90 -15.97
CA GLU A 695 28.66 -24.10 -16.20
C GLU A 695 29.68 -23.87 -17.33
N GLN A 696 29.25 -23.23 -18.43
CA GLN A 696 30.14 -22.87 -19.54
C GLN A 696 31.20 -21.86 -19.11
N VAL A 697 30.79 -20.81 -18.39
CA VAL A 697 31.71 -19.79 -17.87
C VAL A 697 32.75 -20.39 -16.92
N GLN A 698 32.33 -21.28 -16.02
CA GLN A 698 33.22 -21.93 -15.05
C GLN A 698 34.17 -22.94 -15.68
N SER A 699 33.74 -23.67 -16.70
CA SER A 699 34.58 -24.69 -17.33
C SER A 699 35.76 -24.09 -18.11
N LYS A 700 35.66 -22.83 -18.56
CA LYS A 700 36.73 -22.17 -19.32
C LYS A 700 37.53 -21.13 -18.52
N LEU A 701 36.92 -20.48 -17.52
CA LEU A 701 37.63 -19.43 -16.80
C LEU A 701 38.67 -20.03 -15.83
N PRO A 702 39.93 -19.52 -15.83
CA PRO A 702 40.99 -20.00 -14.95
C PRO A 702 40.79 -19.61 -13.47
N GLY A 703 39.72 -18.88 -13.16
CA GLY A 703 39.35 -18.42 -11.82
C GLY A 703 38.17 -17.46 -11.86
N ALA A 704 37.71 -17.02 -10.69
CA ALA A 704 36.56 -16.13 -10.60
C ALA A 704 36.84 -14.77 -11.28
N PRO A 705 35.99 -14.31 -12.23
CA PRO A 705 36.16 -13.01 -12.88
C PRO A 705 35.79 -11.89 -11.90
N LYS A 706 36.43 -10.72 -12.04
CA LYS A 706 36.05 -9.50 -11.30
C LYS A 706 34.73 -8.92 -11.80
N PHE A 707 34.41 -9.12 -13.08
CA PHE A 707 33.26 -8.51 -13.74
C PHE A 707 32.69 -9.38 -14.86
N LEU A 708 31.35 -9.43 -15.00
CA LEU A 708 30.68 -10.00 -16.18
C LEU A 708 29.75 -8.98 -16.85
N LEU A 709 29.93 -8.79 -18.14
CA LEU A 709 29.00 -8.05 -19.00
C LEU A 709 27.98 -9.03 -19.59
N CYS A 710 26.71 -8.87 -19.23
CA CYS A 710 25.63 -9.74 -19.66
C CYS A 710 24.77 -9.06 -20.73
N LEU A 711 24.71 -9.66 -21.92
CA LEU A 711 23.87 -9.22 -23.03
C LEU A 711 22.55 -9.98 -22.99
N LEU A 712 21.45 -9.23 -22.89
CA LEU A 712 20.10 -9.79 -22.84
C LEU A 712 19.39 -9.61 -24.18
N PRO A 713 18.59 -10.61 -24.61
CA PRO A 713 17.90 -10.58 -25.90
C PRO A 713 16.77 -9.55 -25.92
N GLU A 714 16.21 -9.25 -24.75
CA GLU A 714 15.07 -8.35 -24.60
C GLU A 714 15.30 -7.35 -23.46
N ARG A 715 14.88 -6.11 -23.69
CA ARG A 715 15.15 -5.00 -22.77
C ARG A 715 14.27 -4.98 -21.52
N LYS A 716 13.01 -5.42 -21.61
CA LYS A 716 11.97 -4.95 -20.69
C LYS A 716 11.44 -5.98 -19.72
N ASN A 717 11.57 -7.28 -20.00
CA ASN A 717 11.16 -8.37 -19.12
C ASN A 717 11.97 -9.63 -19.47
N CYS A 718 13.29 -9.53 -19.51
CA CYS A 718 14.09 -10.73 -19.68
C CYS A 718 14.03 -11.52 -18.38
N ASP A 719 13.30 -12.62 -18.39
CA ASP A 719 13.11 -13.48 -17.22
C ASP A 719 14.44 -14.10 -16.72
N VAL A 720 15.49 -14.03 -17.53
CA VAL A 720 16.87 -14.41 -17.19
C VAL A 720 17.51 -13.43 -16.19
N TYR A 721 17.10 -12.16 -16.16
CA TYR A 721 17.77 -11.12 -15.34
C TYR A 721 17.75 -11.45 -13.84
N GLY A 722 16.59 -11.84 -13.30
CA GLY A 722 16.43 -12.15 -11.87
C GLY A 722 17.33 -13.31 -11.43
N PRO A 723 17.19 -14.50 -12.04
CA PRO A 723 18.08 -15.65 -11.83
C PRO A 723 19.56 -15.34 -12.01
N TRP A 724 19.94 -14.61 -13.08
CA TRP A 724 21.33 -14.23 -13.34
C TRP A 724 21.90 -13.37 -12.21
N LYS A 725 21.12 -12.39 -11.71
CA LYS A 725 21.54 -11.54 -10.60
C LYS A 725 21.66 -12.30 -9.29
N ARG A 726 20.71 -13.19 -8.97
CA ARG A 726 20.77 -14.05 -7.79
C ARG A 726 22.05 -14.89 -7.79
N LYS A 727 22.29 -15.64 -8.87
CA LYS A 727 23.46 -16.52 -9.03
C LYS A 727 24.77 -15.74 -8.82
N ASN A 728 24.92 -14.59 -9.49
CA ASN A 728 26.15 -13.80 -9.39
C ASN A 728 26.34 -13.12 -8.03
N LEU A 729 25.31 -12.48 -7.46
CA LEU A 729 25.46 -11.60 -6.29
C LEU A 729 25.35 -12.35 -4.96
N ALA A 730 24.55 -13.41 -4.90
CA ALA A 730 24.33 -14.19 -3.68
C ALA A 730 25.24 -15.43 -3.58
N GLU A 731 25.49 -16.13 -4.71
CA GLU A 731 26.22 -17.40 -4.67
C GLU A 731 27.73 -17.24 -4.96
N TYR A 732 28.12 -16.40 -5.91
CA TYR A 732 29.52 -16.29 -6.35
C TYR A 732 30.23 -14.99 -5.99
N GLY A 733 29.50 -13.94 -5.61
CA GLY A 733 30.09 -12.63 -5.34
C GLY A 733 30.72 -11.95 -6.57
N ILE A 734 30.11 -12.11 -7.75
CA ILE A 734 30.59 -11.53 -9.01
C ILE A 734 29.80 -10.27 -9.37
N VAL A 735 30.51 -9.17 -9.64
CA VAL A 735 29.90 -7.93 -10.11
C VAL A 735 29.44 -8.08 -11.55
N THR A 736 28.18 -7.71 -11.83
CA THR A 736 27.62 -7.83 -13.20
C THR A 736 26.91 -6.59 -13.71
N GLN A 737 27.02 -6.34 -15.01
CA GLN A 737 26.26 -5.32 -15.72
C GLN A 737 25.49 -5.97 -16.87
N CYS A 738 24.15 -5.84 -16.84
CA CYS A 738 23.31 -6.32 -17.93
C CYS A 738 23.00 -5.18 -18.91
N ILE A 739 23.02 -5.46 -20.21
CA ILE A 739 22.61 -4.53 -21.28
C ILE A 739 21.75 -5.27 -22.31
N ALA A 740 20.84 -4.54 -22.96
CA ALA A 740 20.05 -5.04 -24.09
C ALA A 740 20.28 -4.11 -25.30
N PRO A 741 21.36 -4.34 -26.06
CA PRO A 741 21.82 -3.42 -27.11
C PRO A 741 20.84 -3.38 -28.30
N THR A 742 20.48 -2.17 -28.74
CA THR A 742 19.63 -1.91 -29.93
C THR A 742 20.16 -0.73 -30.73
N ARG A 743 20.44 0.39 -30.06
CA ARG A 743 21.25 1.50 -30.58
C ARG A 743 22.30 1.83 -29.52
N VAL A 744 23.56 1.57 -29.85
CA VAL A 744 24.71 1.81 -28.97
C VAL A 744 25.44 3.04 -29.51
N ASN A 745 25.65 4.04 -28.66
CA ASN A 745 26.44 5.23 -28.97
C ASN A 745 27.35 5.57 -27.79
N ASP A 746 28.30 6.47 -27.98
CA ASP A 746 29.30 6.85 -26.97
C ASP A 746 28.67 7.34 -25.66
N GLN A 747 27.54 8.06 -25.75
CA GLN A 747 26.82 8.51 -24.58
C GLN A 747 26.21 7.32 -23.82
N TYR A 748 25.57 6.37 -24.50
CA TYR A 748 25.04 5.16 -23.88
C TYR A 748 26.14 4.35 -23.19
N ILE A 749 27.26 4.13 -23.87
CA ILE A 749 28.41 3.40 -23.34
C ILE A 749 29.01 4.12 -22.13
N THR A 750 29.21 5.44 -22.22
CA THR A 750 29.69 6.26 -21.10
C THR A 750 28.83 6.01 -19.86
N ASN A 751 27.52 5.98 -20.01
CA ASN A 751 26.62 5.77 -18.89
C ASN A 751 26.56 4.33 -18.37
N VAL A 752 26.83 3.35 -19.23
CA VAL A 752 27.09 1.97 -18.79
C VAL A 752 28.37 1.93 -17.96
N LEU A 753 29.45 2.59 -18.42
CA LEU A 753 30.72 2.68 -17.71
C LEU A 753 30.61 3.38 -16.35
N LEU A 754 29.78 4.44 -16.23
CA LEU A 754 29.50 5.06 -14.92
C LEU A 754 28.96 4.04 -13.91
N LYS A 755 28.08 3.14 -14.35
CA LYS A 755 27.49 2.10 -13.49
C LYS A 755 28.50 1.00 -13.17
N ILE A 756 29.31 0.60 -14.15
CA ILE A 756 30.37 -0.39 -13.94
C ILE A 756 31.40 0.13 -12.93
N ASN A 757 31.88 1.36 -13.11
CA ASN A 757 32.86 1.96 -12.20
C ASN A 757 32.34 2.01 -10.75
N ALA A 758 31.10 2.50 -10.55
CA ALA A 758 30.49 2.55 -9.22
C ALA A 758 30.34 1.16 -8.56
N LYS A 759 30.00 0.13 -9.36
CA LYS A 759 29.89 -1.25 -8.85
C LYS A 759 31.23 -1.87 -8.48
N LEU A 760 32.29 -1.50 -9.19
CA LEU A 760 33.64 -1.95 -8.89
C LEU A 760 34.29 -1.14 -7.76
N GLY A 761 33.55 -0.21 -7.14
CA GLY A 761 34.02 0.59 -6.00
C GLY A 761 34.70 1.91 -6.39
N GLY A 762 34.66 2.30 -7.66
CA GLY A 762 35.15 3.59 -8.14
C GLY A 762 34.16 4.74 -7.91
N LEU A 763 34.62 5.96 -8.20
CA LEU A 763 33.85 7.19 -8.05
C LEU A 763 33.86 7.99 -9.35
N ASN A 764 32.68 8.38 -9.83
CA ASN A 764 32.56 9.05 -11.12
C ASN A 764 32.76 10.57 -11.01
N SER A 765 32.04 11.18 -10.09
CA SER A 765 32.13 12.60 -9.73
C SER A 765 31.79 12.78 -8.26
N MET A 766 32.31 13.85 -7.66
CA MET A 766 32.02 14.22 -6.26
C MET A 766 31.83 15.74 -6.15
N LEU A 767 31.34 16.22 -5.00
CA LEU A 767 31.25 17.66 -4.77
C LEU A 767 32.65 18.23 -4.46
N THR A 768 32.96 19.44 -4.91
CA THR A 768 34.20 20.11 -4.50
C THR A 768 34.26 20.28 -2.99
N VAL A 769 33.12 20.60 -2.35
CA VAL A 769 32.99 20.72 -0.88
C VAL A 769 33.11 19.39 -0.13
N GLU A 770 32.86 18.26 -0.79
CA GLU A 770 33.13 16.92 -0.24
C GLU A 770 34.63 16.63 -0.28
N HIS A 771 35.31 17.07 -1.35
CA HIS A 771 36.76 16.89 -1.49
C HIS A 771 37.57 17.78 -0.53
N SER A 772 37.08 18.99 -0.23
CA SER A 772 37.70 19.96 0.71
C SER A 772 37.18 19.86 2.15
N PRO A 773 36.78 18.67 2.60
CA PRO A 773 35.84 18.38 3.71
C PRO A 773 35.16 19.60 4.39
N SER A 774 34.33 20.34 3.64
CA SER A 774 33.75 21.62 4.10
C SER A 774 32.23 21.61 4.22
N ILE A 775 31.58 20.44 4.22
CA ILE A 775 30.13 20.34 4.39
C ILE A 775 29.79 20.58 5.87
N PRO A 776 28.94 21.59 6.19
CA PRO A 776 28.56 21.91 7.57
C PRO A 776 28.00 20.68 8.31
N MET A 777 28.42 20.49 9.56
CA MET A 777 28.02 19.40 10.47
C MET A 777 28.31 17.96 10.02
N VAL A 778 28.62 17.73 8.74
CA VAL A 778 28.85 16.40 8.16
C VAL A 778 30.33 16.07 8.00
N SER A 779 31.16 17.03 7.56
CA SER A 779 32.57 16.76 7.23
C SER A 779 33.53 16.80 8.44
N LYS A 780 33.14 17.42 9.55
CA LYS A 780 34.02 17.64 10.72
C LYS A 780 33.87 16.59 11.82
N VAL A 781 32.69 16.01 11.94
CA VAL A 781 32.35 15.00 12.95
C VAL A 781 31.94 13.71 12.24
N PRO A 782 32.38 12.51 12.69
CA PRO A 782 32.00 11.24 12.09
C PRO A 782 30.48 11.12 11.89
N THR A 783 30.04 11.23 10.64
CA THR A 783 28.63 11.31 10.27
C THR A 783 28.29 10.22 9.26
N ILE A 784 27.26 9.43 9.56
CA ILE A 784 26.67 8.46 8.63
C ILE A 784 25.37 9.01 8.08
N ILE A 785 25.19 8.93 6.75
CA ILE A 785 23.97 9.30 6.06
C ILE A 785 23.27 8.03 5.59
N ILE A 786 22.00 7.89 5.97
CA ILE A 786 21.19 6.69 5.76
C ILE A 786 19.99 7.02 4.86
N GLY A 787 19.70 6.16 3.89
CA GLY A 787 18.46 6.17 3.11
C GLY A 787 17.64 4.90 3.35
N MET A 788 16.33 5.05 3.57
CA MET A 788 15.43 3.95 3.91
C MET A 788 14.19 3.96 3.00
N ASP A 789 13.89 2.83 2.37
CA ASP A 789 12.71 2.64 1.51
C ASP A 789 12.11 1.23 1.65
N VAL A 790 10.81 1.11 1.38
CA VAL A 790 10.08 -0.15 1.34
C VAL A 790 9.39 -0.31 0.00
N SER A 791 9.66 -1.42 -0.68
CA SER A 791 9.02 -1.77 -1.96
C SER A 791 7.96 -2.84 -1.74
N HIS A 792 6.76 -2.62 -2.29
CA HIS A 792 5.67 -3.60 -2.28
C HIS A 792 5.48 -4.30 -3.63
N GLY A 793 4.81 -5.46 -3.61
CA GLY A 793 4.33 -6.13 -4.83
C GLY A 793 3.37 -5.26 -5.66
N SER A 794 3.25 -5.59 -6.95
CA SER A 794 2.35 -4.84 -7.86
C SER A 794 0.88 -4.88 -7.41
N PRO A 795 0.08 -3.83 -7.70
CA PRO A 795 -1.33 -3.79 -7.34
C PRO A 795 -2.09 -5.04 -7.83
N GLY A 796 -2.73 -5.75 -6.90
CA GLY A 796 -3.46 -6.99 -7.18
C GLY A 796 -2.73 -8.28 -6.80
N GLN A 797 -1.45 -8.21 -6.42
CA GLN A 797 -0.70 -9.31 -5.80
C GLN A 797 -0.71 -9.08 -4.28
N SER A 798 -1.59 -9.76 -3.55
CA SER A 798 -1.72 -9.58 -2.08
C SER A 798 -0.67 -10.33 -1.28
N ASP A 799 -0.08 -11.35 -1.87
CA ASP A 799 0.66 -12.39 -1.12
C ASP A 799 2.18 -12.21 -1.25
N VAL A 800 2.63 -11.27 -2.09
CA VAL A 800 4.06 -10.95 -2.29
C VAL A 800 4.57 -10.14 -1.09
N PRO A 801 5.68 -10.55 -0.45
CA PRO A 801 6.26 -9.84 0.69
C PRO A 801 6.72 -8.43 0.31
N SER A 802 6.75 -7.54 1.28
CA SER A 802 7.40 -6.23 1.10
C SER A 802 8.89 -6.38 1.33
N ILE A 803 9.68 -5.51 0.70
CA ILE A 803 11.14 -5.54 0.80
C ILE A 803 11.61 -4.20 1.34
N ALA A 804 12.19 -4.22 2.53
CA ALA A 804 12.81 -3.06 3.16
C ALA A 804 14.29 -3.00 2.80
N ALA A 805 14.78 -1.80 2.48
CA ALA A 805 16.19 -1.55 2.21
C ALA A 805 16.70 -0.36 3.02
N VAL A 806 17.88 -0.55 3.61
CA VAL A 806 18.65 0.49 4.30
C VAL A 806 19.95 0.67 3.53
N VAL A 807 20.25 1.89 3.14
CA VAL A 807 21.49 2.27 2.49
C VAL A 807 22.26 3.23 3.39
N SER A 808 23.55 3.01 3.55
CA SER A 808 24.41 3.86 4.39
C SER A 808 25.63 4.37 3.62
N SER A 809 26.04 5.61 3.92
CA SER A 809 27.29 6.19 3.41
C SER A 809 28.51 5.48 4.02
N ARG A 810 29.62 5.46 3.28
CA ARG A 810 30.86 4.79 3.67
C ARG A 810 32.07 5.73 3.54
N GLN A 811 33.18 5.37 4.18
CA GLN A 811 34.45 6.09 4.05
C GLN A 811 34.34 7.58 4.41
N TRP A 812 33.82 7.86 5.62
CA TRP A 812 33.72 9.24 6.11
C TRP A 812 35.08 9.96 6.03
N PRO A 813 35.15 11.21 5.53
CA PRO A 813 34.05 12.16 5.32
C PRO A 813 33.34 12.13 3.95
N SER A 814 33.53 11.09 3.12
CA SER A 814 32.83 10.99 1.82
C SER A 814 31.31 10.76 2.00
N ILE A 815 30.52 11.40 1.13
CA ILE A 815 29.05 11.28 1.06
C ILE A 815 28.57 10.68 -0.27
N SER A 816 29.51 10.29 -1.14
CA SER A 816 29.20 9.78 -2.49
C SER A 816 29.27 8.24 -2.61
N ARG A 817 29.80 7.54 -1.61
CA ARG A 817 29.95 6.07 -1.58
C ARG A 817 28.92 5.45 -0.63
N TYR A 818 28.27 4.36 -1.07
CA TYR A 818 27.17 3.74 -0.33
C TYR A 818 27.23 2.20 -0.34
N ARG A 819 26.65 1.59 0.69
CA ARG A 819 26.31 0.16 0.79
C ARG A 819 24.81 0.00 0.97
N ALA A 820 24.25 -1.16 0.60
CA ALA A 820 22.85 -1.50 0.89
C ALA A 820 22.74 -2.80 1.69
N SER A 821 21.78 -2.82 2.62
CA SER A 821 21.31 -4.01 3.32
C SER A 821 19.80 -4.12 3.14
N VAL A 822 19.30 -5.33 2.85
CA VAL A 822 17.90 -5.56 2.44
C VAL A 822 17.31 -6.72 3.23
N ARG A 823 16.02 -6.63 3.57
CA ARG A 823 15.24 -7.70 4.22
C ARG A 823 13.83 -7.76 3.68
N THR A 824 13.23 -8.93 3.81
CA THR A 824 11.80 -9.12 3.60
C THR A 824 11.01 -8.85 4.86
N GLN A 825 9.77 -8.41 4.65
CA GLN A 825 8.78 -8.23 5.71
C GLN A 825 7.39 -8.55 5.19
N SER A 826 6.42 -8.55 6.09
CA SER A 826 5.04 -8.90 5.77
C SER A 826 4.48 -8.06 4.61
N PRO A 827 3.61 -8.65 3.75
CA PRO A 827 3.02 -7.95 2.62
C PRO A 827 2.33 -6.64 3.05
N LYS A 828 2.59 -5.56 2.31
CA LYS A 828 1.98 -4.22 2.48
C LYS A 828 2.22 -3.54 3.83
N VAL A 829 3.23 -3.98 4.58
CA VAL A 829 3.72 -3.26 5.77
C VAL A 829 4.72 -2.20 5.31
N GLU A 830 4.47 -0.94 5.62
CA GLU A 830 5.33 0.21 5.28
C GLU A 830 6.39 0.48 6.35
N MET A 831 6.12 0.23 7.63
CA MET A 831 7.12 0.39 8.69
C MET A 831 8.17 -0.70 8.62
N ILE A 832 9.44 -0.38 8.87
CA ILE A 832 10.52 -1.37 8.84
C ILE A 832 10.61 -2.06 10.21
N ASP A 833 10.18 -3.32 10.26
CA ASP A 833 10.05 -4.09 11.52
C ASP A 833 11.38 -4.66 12.04
N ASN A 834 12.41 -4.80 11.18
CA ASN A 834 13.66 -5.50 11.49
C ASN A 834 14.89 -4.57 11.42
N LEU A 835 14.75 -3.30 11.83
CA LEU A 835 15.92 -2.40 11.92
C LEU A 835 16.87 -2.86 13.03
N PHE A 836 16.31 -3.28 14.15
CA PHE A 836 16.98 -3.98 15.25
C PHE A 836 16.25 -5.29 15.52
N LYS A 837 16.99 -6.39 15.63
CA LYS A 837 16.42 -7.72 15.90
C LYS A 837 17.36 -8.52 16.78
N ARG A 838 17.21 -8.35 18.09
CA ARG A 838 17.93 -9.13 19.09
C ARG A 838 17.61 -10.62 18.96
N VAL A 839 18.64 -11.44 18.78
CA VAL A 839 18.56 -12.90 18.77
C VAL A 839 19.08 -13.49 20.07
N SER A 840 20.13 -12.89 20.63
CA SER A 840 20.69 -13.25 21.93
C SER A 840 21.18 -12.01 22.68
N ASP A 841 21.83 -12.18 23.83
CA ASP A 841 22.44 -11.07 24.57
C ASP A 841 23.63 -10.44 23.83
N THR A 842 24.20 -11.15 22.85
CA THR A 842 25.39 -10.74 22.09
C THR A 842 25.15 -10.62 20.59
N GLU A 843 24.02 -11.12 20.09
CA GLU A 843 23.70 -11.15 18.66
C GLU A 843 22.46 -10.32 18.31
N ASP A 844 22.65 -9.46 17.30
CA ASP A 844 21.60 -8.70 16.61
C ASP A 844 21.63 -9.06 15.12
N GLU A 845 20.47 -9.42 14.57
CA GLU A 845 20.27 -9.73 13.15
C GLU A 845 19.63 -8.57 12.36
N GLY A 846 19.41 -7.43 13.02
CA GLY A 846 18.83 -6.22 12.47
C GLY A 846 19.65 -5.64 11.31
N ILE A 847 18.95 -4.94 10.41
CA ILE A 847 19.57 -4.33 9.23
C ILE A 847 20.60 -3.26 9.63
N MET A 848 20.34 -2.55 10.73
CA MET A 848 21.19 -1.45 11.19
C MET A 848 22.57 -1.91 11.61
N ARG A 849 22.70 -3.09 12.22
CA ARG A 849 24.00 -3.63 12.62
C ARG A 849 24.98 -3.71 11.46
N GLU A 850 24.52 -4.22 10.31
CA GLU A 850 25.37 -4.31 9.11
C GLU A 850 25.87 -2.95 8.64
N ALA A 851 24.98 -1.94 8.64
CA ALA A 851 25.33 -0.59 8.22
C ALA A 851 26.32 0.09 9.18
N LEU A 852 26.16 -0.09 10.49
CA LEU A 852 27.00 0.52 11.52
C LEU A 852 28.38 -0.13 11.58
N LEU A 853 28.47 -1.47 11.48
CA LEU A 853 29.75 -2.19 11.44
C LEU A 853 30.55 -1.84 10.20
N ASP A 854 29.90 -1.76 9.03
CA ASP A 854 30.55 -1.38 7.79
C ASP A 854 31.06 0.08 7.82
N PHE A 855 30.29 1.01 8.40
CA PHE A 855 30.75 2.37 8.60
C PHE A 855 31.99 2.41 9.50
N TYR A 856 31.98 1.68 10.61
CA TYR A 856 33.11 1.61 11.54
C TYR A 856 34.38 1.11 10.84
N VAL A 857 34.29 0.00 10.09
CA VAL A 857 35.43 -0.57 9.36
C VAL A 857 35.91 0.38 8.26
N SER A 858 34.99 0.98 7.49
CA SER A 858 35.35 1.82 6.34
C SER A 858 35.79 3.25 6.70
N SER A 859 35.52 3.72 7.92
CA SER A 859 35.74 5.11 8.36
C SER A 859 36.86 5.27 9.40
N GLY A 860 37.85 4.37 9.35
CA GLY A 860 39.03 4.42 10.22
C GLY A 860 38.72 4.00 11.66
N LYS A 861 37.84 3.01 11.86
CA LYS A 861 37.45 2.48 13.17
C LYS A 861 36.85 3.57 14.09
N ARG A 862 36.04 4.46 13.51
CA ARG A 862 35.30 5.49 14.24
C ARG A 862 33.82 5.19 14.22
N LYS A 863 33.17 5.31 15.37
CA LYS A 863 31.71 5.22 15.49
C LYS A 863 31.09 6.53 14.99
N PRO A 864 29.95 6.49 14.30
CA PRO A 864 29.28 7.73 13.92
C PRO A 864 28.79 8.44 15.19
N GLU A 865 29.16 9.71 15.33
CA GLU A 865 28.62 10.59 16.37
C GLU A 865 27.33 11.25 15.88
N HIS A 866 27.16 11.39 14.56
CA HIS A 866 25.95 11.89 13.92
C HIS A 866 25.34 10.86 12.98
N ILE A 867 24.02 10.68 13.03
CA ILE A 867 23.26 9.80 12.15
C ILE A 867 22.14 10.61 11.47
N ILE A 868 22.25 10.80 10.15
CA ILE A 868 21.24 11.53 9.34
C ILE A 868 20.44 10.51 8.55
N ILE A 869 19.12 10.46 8.76
CA ILE A 869 18.21 9.46 8.19
C ILE A 869 17.26 10.13 7.21
N PHE A 870 17.21 9.59 6.00
CA PHE A 870 16.26 9.93 4.95
C PHE A 870 15.28 8.79 4.71
N ARG A 871 13.99 8.99 4.98
CA ARG A 871 12.92 7.99 4.84
C ARG A 871 11.95 8.37 3.70
N ASP A 872 11.70 7.44 2.77
CA ASP A 872 10.69 7.60 1.70
C ASP A 872 9.38 6.85 2.03
N GLY A 873 8.37 6.85 1.18
CA GLY A 873 7.22 5.93 1.24
C GLY A 873 6.17 6.19 2.33
N VAL A 874 6.47 6.96 3.38
CA VAL A 874 5.57 7.18 4.52
C VAL A 874 4.66 8.40 4.35
N SER A 875 3.41 8.26 4.80
CA SER A 875 2.43 9.36 4.85
C SER A 875 2.53 10.18 6.15
N GLU A 876 1.94 11.38 6.18
CA GLU A 876 1.93 12.25 7.38
C GLU A 876 1.38 11.53 8.63
N SER A 877 0.35 10.69 8.46
CA SER A 877 -0.24 9.89 9.55
C SER A 877 0.72 8.89 10.20
N GLN A 878 1.84 8.57 9.54
CA GLN A 878 2.83 7.60 10.00
C GLN A 878 4.08 8.26 10.60
N PHE A 879 4.19 9.60 10.61
CA PHE A 879 5.38 10.29 11.14
C PHE A 879 5.68 9.93 12.60
N ASN A 880 4.66 9.78 13.43
CA ASN A 880 4.83 9.34 14.81
C ASN A 880 5.36 7.90 14.91
N GLN A 881 5.00 7.02 13.97
CA GLN A 881 5.52 5.64 13.94
C GLN A 881 6.99 5.64 13.52
N VAL A 882 7.40 6.47 12.55
CA VAL A 882 8.82 6.63 12.20
C VAL A 882 9.65 7.08 13.41
N LEU A 883 9.16 8.06 14.19
CA LEU A 883 9.88 8.60 15.34
C LEU A 883 9.93 7.69 16.58
N ASN A 884 8.87 6.90 16.82
CA ASN A 884 8.73 6.12 18.06
C ASN A 884 8.85 4.60 17.84
N VAL A 885 8.99 4.15 16.58
CA VAL A 885 9.20 2.74 16.24
C VAL A 885 10.49 2.58 15.46
N GLU A 886 10.65 3.23 14.30
CA GLU A 886 11.86 3.06 13.47
C GLU A 886 13.09 3.69 14.14
N LEU A 887 13.01 4.95 14.58
CA LEU A 887 14.11 5.63 15.24
C LEU A 887 14.50 4.97 16.56
N ASP A 888 13.53 4.50 17.35
CA ASP A 888 13.83 3.80 18.61
C ASP A 888 14.56 2.47 18.37
N GLN A 889 14.20 1.70 17.35
CA GLN A 889 14.98 0.52 16.94
C GLN A 889 16.42 0.89 16.55
N ILE A 890 16.64 1.99 15.84
CA ILE A 890 18.00 2.43 15.47
C ILE A 890 18.81 2.81 16.72
N ILE A 891 18.20 3.51 17.67
CA ILE A 891 18.83 3.84 18.96
C ILE A 891 19.18 2.56 19.73
N GLU A 892 18.28 1.58 19.76
CA GLU A 892 18.52 0.29 20.41
C GLU A 892 19.68 -0.48 19.75
N ALA A 893 19.77 -0.48 18.42
CA ALA A 893 20.90 -1.07 17.70
C ALA A 893 22.25 -0.41 18.06
N CYS A 894 22.29 0.91 18.23
CA CYS A 894 23.50 1.62 18.66
C CYS A 894 23.91 1.21 20.09
N LYS A 895 22.95 1.22 21.02
CA LYS A 895 23.17 0.85 22.43
C LYS A 895 23.54 -0.61 22.62
N PHE A 896 23.02 -1.50 21.77
CA PHE A 896 23.36 -2.91 21.79
C PHE A 896 24.83 -3.15 21.39
N LEU A 897 25.36 -2.36 20.46
CA LEU A 897 26.77 -2.43 20.07
C LEU A 897 27.72 -1.80 21.09
N ASP A 898 27.27 -0.73 21.77
CA ASP A 898 27.98 -0.08 22.87
C ASP A 898 26.99 0.71 23.72
N GLU A 899 26.80 0.31 24.97
CA GLU A 899 25.82 0.89 25.89
C GLU A 899 26.06 2.40 26.13
N LYS A 900 27.32 2.85 26.06
CA LYS A 900 27.70 4.25 26.25
C LYS A 900 27.55 5.09 24.99
N TRP A 901 27.30 4.47 23.84
CA TRP A 901 27.24 5.17 22.57
C TRP A 901 25.89 5.87 22.39
N ASN A 902 25.95 7.21 22.35
CA ASN A 902 24.78 8.06 22.21
C ASN A 902 24.96 9.05 21.04
N PRO A 903 24.80 8.59 19.79
CA PRO A 903 24.89 9.47 18.63
C PRO A 903 23.71 10.44 18.58
N LYS A 904 23.90 11.58 17.91
CA LYS A 904 22.82 12.54 17.64
C LYS A 904 22.13 12.22 16.32
N PHE A 905 20.81 12.41 16.27
CA PHE A 905 19.99 12.02 15.13
C PHE A 905 19.37 13.20 14.39
N VAL A 906 19.24 13.05 13.08
CA VAL A 906 18.35 13.85 12.22
C VAL A 906 17.48 12.91 11.41
N VAL A 907 16.16 13.13 11.42
CA VAL A 907 15.19 12.29 10.68
C VAL A 907 14.41 13.16 9.70
N ILE A 908 14.53 12.85 8.41
CA ILE A 908 13.93 13.60 7.32
C ILE A 908 13.10 12.64 6.47
N VAL A 909 11.81 12.91 6.37
CA VAL A 909 10.94 12.21 5.42
C VAL A 909 10.92 12.96 4.10
N ALA A 910 11.14 12.27 2.98
CA ALA A 910 10.96 12.82 1.65
C ALA A 910 9.67 12.26 1.03
N GLN A 911 8.71 13.13 0.75
CA GLN A 911 7.47 12.80 0.07
C GLN A 911 7.46 13.39 -1.34
N LYS A 912 7.39 12.52 -2.34
CA LYS A 912 7.06 12.96 -3.70
C LYS A 912 5.59 12.84 -4.01
N ASN A 913 4.88 11.92 -3.35
CA ASN A 913 3.50 11.59 -3.69
C ASN A 913 2.46 12.60 -3.14
N HIS A 914 2.59 13.86 -3.53
CA HIS A 914 1.66 14.94 -3.21
C HIS A 914 1.12 15.64 -4.47
N HIS A 915 0.18 16.57 -4.26
CA HIS A 915 -0.55 17.29 -5.30
C HIS A 915 -0.05 18.73 -5.52
N THR A 916 0.78 19.28 -4.63
CA THR A 916 1.40 20.61 -4.80
C THR A 916 2.27 20.68 -6.07
N LYS A 917 2.12 21.78 -6.82
CA LYS A 917 2.89 22.16 -8.02
C LYS A 917 3.28 23.64 -7.92
N PHE A 918 4.37 23.99 -8.59
CA PHE A 918 4.90 25.34 -8.64
C PHE A 918 5.08 25.78 -10.09
N PHE A 919 4.73 27.03 -10.36
CA PHE A 919 4.72 27.63 -11.69
C PHE A 919 5.41 28.99 -11.62
N GLN A 920 6.08 29.37 -12.70
CA GLN A 920 6.60 30.72 -12.85
C GLN A 920 5.49 31.64 -13.41
N PRO A 921 5.28 32.83 -12.84
CA PRO A 921 4.36 33.81 -13.43
C PRO A 921 4.84 34.19 -14.83
N ASN A 922 3.94 34.13 -15.82
CA ASN A 922 4.19 34.57 -17.20
C ASN A 922 5.33 33.87 -17.97
N ASP A 923 5.87 32.76 -17.46
CA ASP A 923 6.90 31.96 -18.14
C ASP A 923 6.34 30.56 -18.49
N PRO A 924 6.49 30.07 -19.73
CA PRO A 924 6.06 28.72 -20.11
C PRO A 924 6.90 27.59 -19.49
N ASN A 925 8.07 27.90 -18.96
CA ASN A 925 9.01 26.94 -18.40
C ASN A 925 8.68 26.60 -16.94
N ASN A 926 9.15 25.43 -16.53
CA ASN A 926 9.11 25.02 -15.13
C ASN A 926 9.99 25.90 -14.25
N VAL A 927 9.71 25.92 -12.95
CA VAL A 927 10.57 26.57 -11.95
C VAL A 927 12.02 26.08 -12.06
N PRO A 928 13.01 26.97 -11.87
CA PRO A 928 14.41 26.63 -12.06
C PRO A 928 14.90 25.57 -11.05
N PRO A 929 15.92 24.78 -11.40
CA PRO A 929 16.53 23.82 -10.47
C PRO A 929 17.16 24.54 -9.28
N GLY A 930 17.05 23.96 -8.10
CA GLY A 930 17.46 24.59 -6.84
C GLY A 930 16.36 25.43 -6.19
N THR A 931 15.16 25.52 -6.79
CA THR A 931 14.03 26.25 -6.19
C THR A 931 13.57 25.58 -4.89
N ILE A 932 13.53 26.37 -3.82
CA ILE A 932 13.07 26.02 -2.47
C ILE A 932 11.86 26.87 -2.10
N ILE A 933 10.90 26.21 -1.46
CA ILE A 933 9.73 26.85 -0.86
C ILE A 933 9.60 26.32 0.57
N ASP A 934 9.84 27.18 1.54
CA ASP A 934 9.74 26.88 2.98
C ASP A 934 8.80 27.86 3.71
N ASN A 935 7.93 28.53 2.95
CA ASN A 935 6.97 29.50 3.43
C ASN A 935 5.56 29.26 2.85
N LYS A 936 4.55 29.98 3.39
CA LYS A 936 3.16 30.18 2.93
C LYS A 936 2.31 28.93 2.70
N VAL A 937 2.78 27.97 1.92
CA VAL A 937 2.13 26.69 1.55
C VAL A 937 2.61 25.52 2.41
N CYS A 938 3.70 25.71 3.14
CA CYS A 938 4.21 24.76 4.13
C CYS A 938 3.31 24.65 5.36
N HIS A 939 3.57 23.63 6.16
CA HIS A 939 2.82 23.35 7.37
C HIS A 939 2.94 24.51 8.39
N PRO A 940 1.86 24.88 9.12
CA PRO A 940 1.88 26.01 10.06
C PRO A 940 2.95 25.90 11.16
N ARG A 941 3.10 24.70 11.75
CA ARG A 941 4.03 24.42 12.87
C ARG A 941 5.25 23.58 12.48
N ASN A 942 5.00 22.39 11.93
CA ASN A 942 6.02 21.40 11.61
C ASN A 942 7.09 21.94 10.67
N TYR A 943 8.30 21.39 10.78
CA TYR A 943 9.40 21.80 9.93
C TYR A 943 9.38 21.05 8.58
N ASP A 944 8.91 21.73 7.54
CA ASP A 944 8.85 21.18 6.18
C ASP A 944 9.28 22.19 5.10
N PHE A 945 9.73 21.71 3.95
CA PHE A 945 10.03 22.54 2.78
C PHE A 945 9.93 21.75 1.49
N TYR A 946 9.66 22.43 0.38
CA TYR A 946 9.72 21.85 -0.96
C TYR A 946 11.06 22.18 -1.62
N LEU A 947 11.60 21.24 -2.39
CA LEU A 947 12.78 21.46 -3.22
C LEU A 947 12.58 20.86 -4.63
N CYS A 948 12.85 21.68 -5.64
CA CYS A 948 12.96 21.28 -7.05
C CYS A 948 14.44 21.19 -7.44
N ALA A 949 15.13 20.08 -7.14
CA ALA A 949 16.58 19.99 -7.40
C ALA A 949 16.97 19.80 -8.89
N HIS A 950 16.00 19.52 -9.79
CA HIS A 950 16.26 19.26 -11.21
C HIS A 950 15.34 20.08 -12.13
N ALA A 951 15.76 20.23 -13.39
CA ALA A 951 14.94 20.82 -14.44
C ALA A 951 13.94 19.79 -14.99
N GLY A 952 12.65 20.03 -14.77
CA GLY A 952 11.59 19.28 -15.42
C GLY A 952 11.49 19.68 -16.90
N MET A 953 11.98 18.85 -17.81
CA MET A 953 11.90 19.13 -19.26
C MET A 953 10.51 18.94 -19.83
N ILE A 954 9.79 17.99 -19.25
CA ILE A 954 8.58 17.43 -19.83
C ILE A 954 7.51 17.42 -18.76
N GLY A 955 6.35 17.96 -19.14
CA GLY A 955 5.26 18.16 -18.22
C GLY A 955 5.56 19.27 -17.22
N THR A 956 4.91 19.19 -16.07
CA THR A 956 5.12 20.11 -14.93
C THR A 956 6.02 19.44 -13.89
N THR A 957 7.03 20.16 -13.40
CA THR A 957 7.96 19.66 -12.38
C THR A 957 7.21 19.26 -11.12
N ARG A 958 7.57 18.08 -10.59
CA ARG A 958 7.11 17.63 -9.27
C ARG A 958 8.17 18.00 -8.23
N PRO A 959 7.92 18.96 -7.34
CA PRO A 959 8.83 19.23 -6.23
C PRO A 959 8.87 18.00 -5.31
N THR A 960 9.94 17.84 -4.53
CA THR A 960 9.92 16.91 -3.39
C THR A 960 9.60 17.72 -2.14
N HIS A 961 8.67 17.22 -1.32
CA HIS A 961 8.33 17.76 -0.01
C HIS A 961 9.14 17.05 1.07
N TYR A 962 10.00 17.77 1.76
CA TYR A 962 10.80 17.25 2.87
C TYR A 962 10.17 17.68 4.19
N HIS A 963 10.00 16.72 5.10
CA HIS A 963 9.57 16.95 6.47
C HIS A 963 10.71 16.56 7.42
N VAL A 964 11.23 17.52 8.16
CA VAL A 964 12.22 17.30 9.22
C VAL A 964 11.44 16.93 10.47
N LEU A 965 11.46 15.64 10.82
CA LEU A 965 10.71 15.12 11.97
C LEU A 965 11.48 15.30 13.28
N TYR A 966 12.82 15.21 13.23
CA TYR A 966 13.71 15.27 14.38
C TYR A 966 15.07 15.83 13.99
N ASP A 967 15.67 16.68 14.81
CA ASP A 967 17.02 17.26 14.60
C ASP A 967 17.69 17.63 15.93
N GLU A 968 18.64 16.80 16.35
CA GLU A 968 19.51 17.01 17.52
C GLU A 968 20.84 17.68 17.17
N LEU A 969 21.21 17.72 15.88
CA LEU A 969 22.42 18.40 15.42
C LEU A 969 22.23 19.92 15.48
N GLY A 970 21.00 20.38 15.29
CA GLY A 970 20.64 21.78 15.31
C GLY A 970 21.04 22.48 14.02
N PHE A 971 20.72 21.87 12.88
CA PHE A 971 20.94 22.48 11.59
C PHE A 971 20.21 23.83 11.49
N SER A 972 20.88 24.80 10.88
CA SER A 972 20.18 25.98 10.34
C SER A 972 19.34 25.56 9.13
N ALA A 973 18.29 26.32 8.82
CA ALA A 973 17.44 25.99 7.69
C ALA A 973 18.20 26.01 6.36
N ASP A 974 19.15 26.93 6.21
CA ASP A 974 20.00 27.02 5.03
C ASP A 974 20.96 25.85 4.90
N ASP A 975 21.65 25.45 5.98
CA ASP A 975 22.63 24.36 5.91
C ASP A 975 21.96 23.02 5.62
N LEU A 976 20.78 22.77 6.19
CA LEU A 976 20.02 21.55 5.91
C LEU A 976 19.52 21.52 4.46
N GLN A 977 18.94 22.63 4.00
CA GLN A 977 18.44 22.75 2.63
C GLN A 977 19.57 22.61 1.60
N GLU A 978 20.74 23.19 1.87
CA GLU A 978 21.94 23.07 1.06
C GLU A 978 22.49 21.64 1.07
N LEU A 979 22.52 20.96 2.23
CA LEU A 979 22.90 19.54 2.31
C LEU A 979 21.98 18.66 1.46
N VAL A 980 20.66 18.85 1.57
CA VAL A 980 19.66 18.09 0.79
C VAL A 980 19.81 18.38 -0.71
N HIS A 981 20.08 19.64 -1.08
CA HIS A 981 20.38 20.00 -2.47
C HIS A 981 21.66 19.32 -2.96
N ASN A 982 22.74 19.36 -2.20
CA ASN A 982 24.03 18.72 -2.49
C ASN A 982 23.90 17.21 -2.69
N LEU A 983 23.14 16.51 -1.84
CA LEU A 983 22.87 15.07 -1.95
C LEU A 983 22.08 14.70 -3.22
N SER A 984 21.48 15.68 -3.90
CA SER A 984 20.83 15.46 -5.19
C SER A 984 21.85 15.33 -6.35
N TYR A 985 23.10 15.75 -6.17
CA TYR A 985 24.14 15.76 -7.21
C TYR A 985 25.16 14.61 -7.09
N VAL A 986 25.18 13.87 -5.96
CA VAL A 986 26.14 12.77 -5.70
C VAL A 986 25.71 11.41 -6.27
N TYR A 987 24.79 11.41 -7.23
CA TYR A 987 24.25 10.17 -7.81
C TYR A 987 25.14 9.60 -8.91
N GLN A 988 25.86 8.54 -8.58
CA GLN A 988 26.93 7.99 -9.44
C GLN A 988 26.43 7.42 -10.77
N ARG A 989 25.13 7.11 -10.92
CA ARG A 989 24.59 6.47 -12.13
C ARG A 989 24.29 7.44 -13.29
N SER A 990 24.36 8.77 -13.11
CA SER A 990 24.06 9.75 -14.19
C SER A 990 24.65 11.11 -13.94
N THR A 991 24.70 11.88 -15.01
CA THR A 991 25.12 13.28 -15.01
C THR A 991 23.96 14.28 -14.88
N THR A 992 23.01 14.01 -13.97
CA THR A 992 21.84 14.87 -13.72
C THR A 992 21.51 14.87 -12.23
N ALA A 993 21.17 16.03 -11.69
CA ALA A 993 20.65 16.16 -10.35
C ALA A 993 19.37 15.33 -10.19
N ILE A 994 19.27 14.58 -9.11
CA ILE A 994 18.08 13.82 -8.79
C ILE A 994 17.05 14.80 -8.25
N SER A 995 15.94 14.96 -8.94
CA SER A 995 14.69 15.31 -8.24
C SER A 995 13.44 14.72 -8.89
N VAL A 996 13.60 14.09 -10.06
CA VAL A 996 12.70 13.27 -10.91
C VAL A 996 13.35 13.36 -12.32
N GLY A 997 13.00 12.53 -13.30
CA GLY A 997 13.33 12.81 -14.71
C GLY A 997 14.54 12.13 -15.33
N LYS A 998 15.30 11.30 -14.59
CA LYS A 998 16.49 10.62 -15.14
C LYS A 998 16.23 9.67 -16.32
N CYS A 999 14.98 9.36 -16.66
CA CYS A 999 14.71 8.57 -17.85
C CYS A 999 14.45 9.36 -19.13
N LEU A 1000 14.11 10.64 -19.05
CA LEU A 1000 13.78 11.45 -20.24
C LEU A 1000 15.01 12.15 -20.81
N VAL A 1001 15.91 12.63 -19.96
CA VAL A 1001 17.11 13.39 -20.38
C VAL A 1001 18.11 12.57 -21.19
N PHE A 1002 18.30 11.31 -20.80
CA PHE A 1002 19.21 10.41 -21.49
C PHE A 1002 18.85 10.18 -22.95
N LEU A 1003 17.60 10.44 -23.32
CA LEU A 1003 17.06 10.21 -24.64
C LEU A 1003 17.07 11.45 -25.53
N GLU A 1004 17.32 12.65 -25.02
CA GLU A 1004 17.33 13.84 -25.87
C GLU A 1004 18.74 14.18 -26.37
N ASN A 1005 19.76 14.05 -25.52
CA ASN A 1005 21.16 14.30 -25.91
C ASN A 1005 21.75 13.26 -26.88
N SER A 1006 21.00 12.22 -27.24
CA SER A 1006 21.38 11.23 -28.26
C SER A 1006 20.57 11.34 -29.55
N PHE A 1007 19.61 12.26 -29.64
CA PHE A 1007 18.59 12.26 -30.70
C PHE A 1007 18.30 13.65 -31.30
N ALA A 1008 19.28 14.56 -31.30
CA ALA A 1008 19.13 15.88 -31.91
C ALA A 1008 18.96 15.85 -33.45
N ASP A 1009 19.30 14.74 -34.13
CA ASP A 1009 19.17 14.63 -35.58
C ASP A 1009 18.34 13.39 -35.96
N SER A 1010 17.04 13.58 -36.24
CA SER A 1010 16.22 12.80 -37.20
C SER A 1010 14.72 12.97 -36.91
N ALA A 1011 14.04 13.76 -37.74
CA ALA A 1011 12.58 13.79 -37.80
C ALA A 1011 12.04 12.48 -38.43
N ASN A 1012 11.09 11.81 -37.75
CA ASN A 1012 10.16 10.75 -38.22
C ASN A 1012 10.00 9.49 -37.35
N ILE A 1013 10.51 9.42 -36.10
CA ILE A 1013 10.33 8.22 -35.25
C ILE A 1013 9.91 8.58 -33.81
N LEU A 1014 8.85 9.39 -33.62
CA LEU A 1014 8.44 9.84 -32.28
C LEU A 1014 7.72 8.75 -31.42
N SER A 1015 6.94 7.86 -32.02
CA SER A 1015 6.06 6.91 -31.30
C SER A 1015 6.80 5.77 -30.58
N THR A 1016 7.79 5.18 -31.24
CA THR A 1016 8.53 4.02 -30.71
C THR A 1016 9.61 4.44 -29.70
N LEU A 1017 10.13 5.67 -29.79
CA LEU A 1017 11.20 6.20 -28.94
C LEU A 1017 10.69 6.72 -27.58
N LEU A 1018 9.43 7.16 -27.48
CA LEU A 1018 8.82 7.54 -26.19
C LEU A 1018 8.54 6.35 -25.27
N SER A 1019 8.33 5.16 -25.84
CA SER A 1019 8.16 3.89 -25.11
C SER A 1019 9.37 3.54 -24.21
N LEU A 1020 10.53 4.14 -24.47
CA LEU A 1020 11.80 3.89 -23.78
C LEU A 1020 11.93 4.64 -22.45
N ALA A 1021 11.31 5.82 -22.33
CA ALA A 1021 11.46 6.68 -21.15
C ALA A 1021 10.52 6.30 -19.99
N LEU A 1022 9.41 5.61 -20.31
CA LEU A 1022 8.20 5.61 -19.48
C LEU A 1022 8.09 4.43 -18.49
N LEU A 1023 8.92 3.39 -18.64
CA LEU A 1023 9.00 2.28 -17.68
C LEU A 1023 9.79 2.64 -16.41
N ILE A 1024 10.78 3.54 -16.51
CA ILE A 1024 11.47 4.10 -15.34
C ILE A 1024 10.53 5.09 -14.62
N LEU A 1025 9.55 5.68 -15.30
CA LEU A 1025 8.66 6.71 -14.75
C LEU A 1025 7.62 6.24 -13.72
N ASN A 1026 7.36 4.93 -13.54
CA ASN A 1026 6.37 4.45 -12.56
C ASN A 1026 6.93 3.65 -11.38
N SER A 1027 8.24 3.37 -11.36
CA SER A 1027 8.90 2.81 -10.16
C SER A 1027 10.14 3.62 -9.76
N LEU A 1028 10.93 4.12 -10.71
CA LEU A 1028 12.13 4.93 -10.40
C LEU A 1028 11.86 6.45 -10.22
N CYS A 1029 10.60 6.87 -10.17
CA CYS A 1029 10.24 8.30 -10.07
C CYS A 1029 10.10 8.84 -8.64
N LEU A 1030 10.45 8.05 -7.62
CA LEU A 1030 10.09 8.33 -6.23
C LEU A 1030 11.16 9.05 -5.42
N LEU A 1031 12.39 9.20 -5.93
CA LEU A 1031 13.52 9.25 -5.01
C LEU A 1031 14.22 10.60 -5.02
N ALA A 1032 14.27 11.27 -3.87
CA ALA A 1032 14.54 12.70 -3.76
C ALA A 1032 16.02 13.06 -3.62
N VAL A 1033 16.78 12.21 -2.94
CA VAL A 1033 18.22 12.34 -2.69
C VAL A 1033 18.92 11.01 -2.95
N ALA A 1034 20.23 11.02 -3.18
CA ALA A 1034 20.99 9.81 -3.51
C ALA A 1034 20.79 8.63 -2.54
N PRO A 1035 20.82 8.79 -1.19
CA PRO A 1035 20.61 7.67 -0.26
C PRO A 1035 19.29 6.93 -0.47
N ILE A 1036 18.16 7.66 -0.54
CA ILE A 1036 16.84 7.10 -0.81
C ILE A 1036 16.82 6.44 -2.20
N CYS A 1037 17.43 7.11 -3.19
CA CYS A 1037 17.56 6.60 -4.54
C CYS A 1037 18.16 5.19 -4.59
N TYR A 1038 19.23 4.99 -3.84
CA TYR A 1038 19.91 3.71 -3.74
C TYR A 1038 19.10 2.68 -2.96
N ALA A 1039 18.43 3.06 -1.87
CA ALA A 1039 17.59 2.15 -1.08
C ALA A 1039 16.50 1.50 -1.94
N HIS A 1040 15.78 2.31 -2.71
CA HIS A 1040 14.75 1.81 -3.63
C HIS A 1040 15.31 0.90 -4.73
N LEU A 1041 16.48 1.23 -5.28
CA LEU A 1041 17.13 0.40 -6.29
C LEU A 1041 17.52 -0.96 -5.73
N ALA A 1042 18.05 -0.99 -4.51
CA ALA A 1042 18.37 -2.21 -3.80
C ALA A 1042 17.10 -3.04 -3.54
N ALA A 1043 16.04 -2.44 -2.97
CA ALA A 1043 14.77 -3.12 -2.72
C ALA A 1043 14.16 -3.69 -4.02
N THR A 1044 14.15 -2.89 -5.10
CA THR A 1044 13.59 -3.30 -6.39
C THR A 1044 14.38 -4.43 -7.03
N GLN A 1045 15.71 -4.38 -6.98
CA GLN A 1045 16.55 -5.42 -7.57
C GLN A 1045 16.40 -6.75 -6.81
N MET A 1046 16.39 -6.70 -5.47
CA MET A 1046 16.19 -7.88 -4.63
C MET A 1046 14.77 -8.46 -4.80
N GLY A 1047 13.76 -7.62 -5.05
CA GLY A 1047 12.41 -8.08 -5.36
C GLY A 1047 12.27 -8.85 -6.67
N GLN A 1048 13.25 -8.77 -7.57
CA GLN A 1048 13.27 -9.62 -8.76
C GLN A 1048 13.79 -11.03 -8.49
N TRP A 1049 14.45 -11.27 -7.34
CA TRP A 1049 14.89 -12.61 -6.95
C TRP A 1049 13.71 -13.50 -6.54
N MET A 1050 12.70 -12.91 -5.89
CA MET A 1050 11.58 -13.65 -5.29
C MET A 1050 10.51 -14.09 -6.29
N LYS A 1051 10.43 -13.48 -7.48
CA LYS A 1051 9.40 -13.80 -8.49
C LYS A 1051 9.44 -15.25 -9.01
N PHE A 1052 10.51 -15.99 -8.71
CA PHE A 1052 10.79 -17.30 -9.31
C PHE A 1052 10.72 -18.46 -8.32
N GLU A 1053 10.67 -18.21 -7.01
CA GLU A 1053 10.53 -19.28 -6.01
C GLU A 1053 9.13 -19.93 -6.06
N ASP A 1054 8.10 -19.18 -6.47
CA ASP A 1054 6.74 -19.71 -6.66
C ASP A 1054 6.59 -20.63 -7.89
N ALA A 1055 7.58 -20.68 -8.79
CA ALA A 1055 7.50 -21.52 -10.00
C ALA A 1055 8.09 -22.92 -9.79
N SER A 1056 8.94 -23.13 -8.77
CA SER A 1056 9.59 -24.43 -8.52
C SER A 1056 8.76 -25.41 -7.70
N GLU A 1057 7.59 -25.02 -7.16
CA GLU A 1057 6.72 -25.93 -6.39
C GLU A 1057 5.36 -26.25 -7.05
N THR A 1058 5.09 -25.79 -8.28
CA THR A 1058 3.88 -26.19 -9.02
C THR A 1058 4.15 -27.31 -10.01
N SER A 1059 4.53 -28.48 -9.50
CA SER A 1059 4.31 -29.76 -10.17
C SER A 1059 3.66 -30.75 -9.20
N SER A 1060 2.48 -30.40 -8.69
CA SER A 1060 1.46 -31.41 -8.38
C SER A 1060 0.07 -30.79 -8.45
N SER A 1061 -0.66 -31.16 -9.49
CA SER A 1061 -2.08 -30.87 -9.65
C SER A 1061 -2.87 -31.68 -8.63
N HIS A 1062 -3.33 -31.07 -7.53
CA HIS A 1062 -4.55 -31.52 -6.84
C HIS A 1062 -5.25 -30.34 -6.16
N GLY A 1063 -6.52 -30.15 -6.53
CA GLY A 1063 -7.40 -29.14 -5.96
C GLY A 1063 -7.65 -29.42 -4.49
N GLY A 1064 -7.20 -28.51 -3.63
CA GLY A 1064 -7.51 -28.49 -2.20
C GLY A 1064 -7.49 -27.05 -1.71
N VAL A 1065 -8.62 -26.59 -1.19
CA VAL A 1065 -8.77 -25.27 -0.56
C VAL A 1065 -7.81 -25.20 0.63
N SER A 1066 -6.73 -24.40 0.51
CA SER A 1066 -5.76 -24.21 1.58
C SER A 1066 -6.28 -23.21 2.63
N ASN A 1067 -6.25 -23.66 3.89
CA ASN A 1067 -6.55 -22.88 5.08
C ASN A 1067 -5.42 -21.88 5.36
N ALA A 1068 -5.77 -20.64 5.70
CA ALA A 1068 -4.83 -19.59 6.12
C ALA A 1068 -4.27 -19.88 7.52
N GLY A 1069 -3.00 -20.31 7.58
CA GLY A 1069 -2.11 -20.09 8.73
C GLY A 1069 -1.28 -18.81 8.53
N PRO A 1070 -0.48 -18.35 9.52
CA PRO A 1070 0.47 -17.26 9.30
C PRO A 1070 1.49 -17.71 8.24
N VAL A 1071 1.50 -17.00 7.11
CA VAL A 1071 2.41 -17.27 6.00
C VAL A 1071 3.83 -17.00 6.47
N SER A 1072 4.73 -18.00 6.40
CA SER A 1072 6.15 -17.78 6.64
C SER A 1072 6.67 -16.83 5.55
N VAL A 1073 7.13 -15.64 5.93
CA VAL A 1073 7.71 -14.68 4.99
C VAL A 1073 9.02 -15.27 4.46
N PRO A 1074 9.17 -15.50 3.13
CA PRO A 1074 10.41 -16.02 2.57
C PRO A 1074 11.58 -15.09 2.90
N GLN A 1075 12.70 -15.66 3.36
CA GLN A 1075 13.92 -14.91 3.65
C GLN A 1075 14.70 -14.66 2.35
N LEU A 1076 15.27 -13.46 2.19
CA LEU A 1076 16.18 -13.20 1.07
C LEU A 1076 17.53 -13.91 1.29
N PRO A 1077 18.13 -14.48 0.23
CA PRO A 1077 19.53 -14.92 0.29
C PRO A 1077 20.44 -13.76 0.72
N LYS A 1078 21.40 -14.06 1.60
CA LYS A 1078 22.45 -13.08 1.97
C LYS A 1078 23.33 -12.81 0.75
N LEU A 1079 23.71 -11.55 0.56
CA LEU A 1079 24.69 -11.17 -0.45
C LEU A 1079 26.07 -11.70 -0.04
N GLU A 1080 26.87 -12.11 -1.02
CA GLU A 1080 28.25 -12.50 -0.78
C GLU A 1080 29.08 -11.27 -0.36
N GLU A 1081 30.05 -11.46 0.54
CA GLU A 1081 30.77 -10.40 1.23
C GLU A 1081 31.46 -9.40 0.29
N LYS A 1082 32.09 -9.88 -0.79
CA LYS A 1082 32.80 -9.07 -1.80
C LYS A 1082 31.88 -8.10 -2.52
N VAL A 1083 30.61 -8.46 -2.68
CA VAL A 1083 29.61 -7.63 -3.37
C VAL A 1083 28.76 -6.83 -2.39
N SER A 1084 28.58 -7.32 -1.17
CA SER A 1084 27.76 -6.69 -0.13
C SER A 1084 28.18 -5.26 0.21
N SER A 1085 29.48 -4.97 0.06
CA SER A 1085 30.08 -3.66 0.30
C SER A 1085 30.10 -2.76 -0.95
N SER A 1086 29.77 -3.31 -2.12
CA SER A 1086 29.74 -2.60 -3.40
C SER A 1086 28.39 -1.93 -3.66
N MET A 1087 28.36 -1.00 -4.61
CA MET A 1087 27.10 -0.40 -5.10
C MET A 1087 26.43 -1.30 -6.15
N PHE A 1088 26.23 -2.60 -5.85
CA PHE A 1088 25.71 -3.62 -6.77
C PHE A 1088 24.35 -3.26 -7.41
N PHE A 1089 23.56 -2.45 -6.70
CA PHE A 1089 22.26 -1.91 -7.09
C PHE A 1089 22.34 -0.79 -8.14
N CYS A 1090 23.53 -0.30 -8.47
CA CYS A 1090 23.73 0.60 -9.60
C CYS A 1090 23.44 -0.10 -10.94
#